data_AF-A0A0N4WUZ6-F1
#
_entry.id   AF-A0A0N4WUZ6-F1
#
_cell.length_a   1.000
_cell.length_b   1.000
_cell.length_c   1.000
_cell.angle_alpha   90.00
_cell.angle_beta   90.00
_cell.angle_gamma   90.00
#
_symmetry.space_group_name_H-M   'P 1'
#
loop_
_entity.id
_entity.type
_entity.pdbx_description
1 polymer ?
#
loop_
_entity_poly.entity_id
_entity_poly.type
_entity_poly.pdbx_seq_one_letter_code
_entity_poly.pdbx_strand_id
1 'polypeptide(L)'
;MIFFNQSLKSFFNYFVTAFTECGGEGLSEDIYITIPVTEGIAGYRLFNGTHQFGSKADSRGVIVKMERGDRAGLRDCWRSRFRDYLGKYHILLTTDMIDRFVVQEILESKCVAGLIVTDPETKVEPAEPLSHDGVCPNRHSDVYGDECLAAYAWNDKGFVLPDGLRNIDWKMQILYVYNKTYVETIKKCYDLYNVPKNDSTSVSFPLCAASFGVFSTAAGSTEICYRRSKPWSRLLDLSIENRDPLVGVNILSYLPPKIYKESTPAHTLDSFGLIPEISPGEISVLTSVIALLAAAKTIGMHSDIFEKAANVSNRHVIAAFFDGVLSLFLISLFAASYYLFFICIFLRYYILEKLTLEVQQLGIGDGMKLFAHADGQQFHRGEVGDEAPLFSIAGGGVVLPPSENSRMPPSSWHPFFRIASSIRGIVLAPFQEKYEYRRINSMLDRAQWNSTQRSIAISQVAIAASALVRAAGDHVDSMEVVSNRHLVPLIHPIPFFPIFKRILFIMRSKRAMGSRTMAKYEILNQYYKDEEQIFITFLGFYAGKSTYVSAGYRNPVRFFVEWLAIYATGSTSYTSNVKDKNTCDDLGGDQNVYVYTWQADPQTGAFYCYRSSVDVYQVNSPAQSLSDYDFTNRTFSTWTESLYSIENLQLYLVERESFEIIMLFLGILLSLISFLVYSRSLHR
;
A
#
# COMPACT_ATOMS: atom_id res chain seq x y z
N MET A 1 48.23 -50.95 13.79
CA MET A 1 47.31 -50.17 12.91
C MET A 1 45.95 -49.85 13.56
N ILE A 2 45.38 -50.68 14.43
CA ILE A 2 44.01 -50.46 14.97
C ILE A 2 43.93 -49.29 15.98
N PHE A 3 44.85 -49.20 16.96
CA PHE A 3 44.81 -48.18 18.03
C PHE A 3 44.80 -46.72 17.55
N PHE A 4 45.45 -46.41 16.42
CA PHE A 4 45.52 -45.05 15.86
C PHE A 4 44.13 -44.49 15.51
N ASN A 5 43.21 -45.36 15.08
CA ASN A 5 41.85 -44.99 14.68
C ASN A 5 40.99 -44.62 15.91
N GLN A 6 41.23 -45.27 17.06
CA GLN A 6 40.49 -45.03 18.28
C GLN A 6 40.90 -43.72 18.97
N SER A 7 42.20 -43.38 18.99
CA SER A 7 42.67 -42.11 19.55
C SER A 7 42.18 -40.91 18.72
N LEU A 8 42.30 -40.98 17.39
CA LEU A 8 41.75 -39.94 16.50
C LEU A 8 40.23 -39.80 16.63
N LYS A 9 39.46 -40.90 16.66
CA LYS A 9 38.01 -40.84 16.91
C LYS A 9 37.66 -40.26 18.26
N SER A 10 38.42 -40.58 19.32
CA SER A 10 38.20 -39.98 20.64
C SER A 10 38.47 -38.47 20.61
N PHE A 11 39.57 -38.04 19.99
CA PHE A 11 39.92 -36.62 19.87
C PHE A 11 38.92 -35.82 19.03
N PHE A 12 38.46 -36.38 17.90
CA PHE A 12 37.41 -35.78 17.07
C PHE A 12 36.06 -35.75 17.79
N ASN A 13 35.66 -36.84 18.47
CA ASN A 13 34.43 -36.86 19.25
C ASN A 13 34.48 -35.85 20.39
N TYR A 14 35.59 -35.73 21.13
CA TYR A 14 35.70 -34.75 22.23
C TYR A 14 35.60 -33.31 21.73
N PHE A 15 36.18 -33.01 20.56
CA PHE A 15 36.02 -31.71 19.90
C PHE A 15 34.57 -31.48 19.46
N VAL A 16 33.93 -32.47 18.84
CA VAL A 16 32.54 -32.35 18.36
C VAL A 16 31.56 -32.23 19.54
N THR A 17 31.68 -33.04 20.59
CA THR A 17 30.76 -32.97 21.75
C THR A 17 30.92 -31.68 22.55
N ALA A 18 32.15 -31.17 22.70
CA ALA A 18 32.39 -29.87 23.33
C ALA A 18 31.75 -28.71 22.55
N PHE A 19 31.59 -28.84 21.22
CA PHE A 19 30.89 -27.86 20.38
C PHE A 19 29.37 -28.08 20.29
N THR A 20 28.81 -29.22 20.71
CA THR A 20 27.36 -29.47 20.67
C THR A 20 26.62 -29.19 21.97
N GLU A 21 27.30 -29.14 23.12
CA GLU A 21 26.65 -28.90 24.43
C GLU A 21 26.74 -27.45 24.93
N CYS A 22 27.59 -26.61 24.32
CA CYS A 22 27.55 -25.16 24.55
C CYS A 22 26.53 -24.47 23.63
N GLY A 23 25.31 -24.30 24.13
CA GLY A 23 24.30 -23.42 23.51
C GLY A 23 24.74 -21.96 23.51
N GLY A 24 25.49 -21.56 22.48
CA GLY A 24 26.22 -20.29 22.39
C GLY A 24 25.38 -19.03 22.11
N GLU A 25 24.15 -18.95 22.61
CA GLU A 25 23.22 -17.84 22.31
C GLU A 25 23.78 -16.48 22.78
N GLY A 26 24.35 -16.42 23.99
CA GLY A 26 24.86 -15.16 24.57
C GLY A 26 25.95 -14.47 23.77
N LEU A 27 26.83 -15.21 23.06
CA LEU A 27 27.86 -14.59 22.22
C LEU A 27 27.26 -13.85 21.00
N SER A 28 26.07 -14.25 20.56
CA SER A 28 25.33 -13.51 19.52
C SER A 28 24.77 -12.20 20.07
N GLU A 29 24.33 -12.18 21.33
CA GLU A 29 23.82 -10.97 21.99
C GLU A 29 24.93 -9.97 22.33
N ASP A 30 26.13 -10.45 22.67
CA ASP A 30 27.34 -9.61 22.87
C ASP A 30 27.82 -8.92 21.57
N ILE A 31 27.55 -9.51 20.40
CA ILE A 31 28.04 -9.02 19.09
C ILE A 31 26.98 -8.21 18.32
N TYR A 32 25.71 -8.65 18.34
CA TYR A 32 24.67 -8.15 17.44
C TYR A 32 23.52 -7.45 18.19
N ILE A 33 23.42 -6.12 18.03
CA ILE A 33 22.21 -5.39 18.41
C ILE A 33 21.15 -5.65 17.35
N THR A 34 20.21 -6.54 17.65
CA THR A 34 19.13 -6.93 16.74
C THR A 34 17.93 -5.98 16.86
N ILE A 35 17.61 -5.27 15.77
CA ILE A 35 16.42 -4.45 15.61
C ILE A 35 15.40 -5.26 14.80
N PRO A 36 14.19 -5.54 15.34
CA PRO A 36 13.21 -6.38 14.66
C PRO A 36 12.65 -5.70 13.41
N VAL A 37 12.70 -6.41 12.28
CA VAL A 37 12.16 -5.98 10.99
C VAL A 37 10.93 -6.82 10.68
N THR A 38 9.83 -6.16 10.32
CA THR A 38 8.54 -6.81 10.01
C THR A 38 8.15 -6.59 8.56
N GLU A 39 7.12 -7.30 8.12
CA GLU A 39 6.28 -6.81 7.02
C GLU A 39 5.88 -5.34 7.30
N GLY A 40 5.72 -4.54 6.26
CA GLY A 40 5.37 -3.13 6.37
C GLY A 40 6.53 -2.14 6.49
N ILE A 41 7.81 -2.56 6.47
CA ILE A 41 8.94 -1.62 6.58
C ILE A 41 10.13 -1.80 5.63
N ALA A 42 10.24 -2.91 4.90
CA ALA A 42 11.37 -3.17 4.00
C ALA A 42 10.92 -3.30 2.54
N GLY A 43 11.75 -2.86 1.61
CA GLY A 43 11.51 -3.03 0.17
C GLY A 43 11.67 -4.48 -0.27
N TYR A 44 10.83 -4.94 -1.19
CA TYR A 44 10.88 -6.28 -1.78
C TYR A 44 10.77 -6.20 -3.30
N ARG A 45 10.60 -7.34 -3.98
CA ARG A 45 10.46 -7.41 -5.44
C ARG A 45 9.02 -7.42 -5.91
N LEU A 46 8.80 -6.62 -6.96
CA LEU A 46 7.61 -6.68 -7.80
C LEU A 46 8.01 -7.01 -9.23
N PHE A 47 7.09 -7.62 -9.98
CA PHE A 47 7.27 -7.96 -11.38
C PHE A 47 6.11 -7.43 -12.21
N ASN A 48 6.37 -7.11 -13.47
CA ASN A 48 5.35 -7.10 -14.52
C ASN A 48 5.73 -8.14 -15.59
N GLY A 49 4.93 -8.26 -16.66
CA GLY A 49 5.13 -9.25 -17.73
C GLY A 49 6.53 -9.31 -18.35
N THR A 50 7.29 -8.21 -18.30
CA THR A 50 8.61 -8.08 -18.95
C THR A 50 9.77 -7.74 -18.00
N HIS A 51 9.51 -7.13 -16.83
CA HIS A 51 10.54 -6.56 -15.95
C HIS A 51 10.34 -6.91 -14.47
N GLN A 52 11.43 -6.82 -13.69
CA GLN A 52 11.45 -6.81 -12.23
C GLN A 52 11.78 -5.41 -11.69
N PHE A 53 11.32 -5.13 -10.47
CA PHE A 53 11.43 -3.83 -9.79
C PHE A 53 11.62 -4.02 -8.28
N GLY A 54 11.97 -2.95 -7.58
CA GLY A 54 12.10 -2.92 -6.12
C GLY A 54 13.50 -3.28 -5.63
N SER A 55 13.58 -3.92 -4.46
CA SER A 55 14.85 -4.19 -3.76
C SER A 55 15.48 -5.54 -4.12
N LYS A 56 16.76 -5.72 -3.76
CA LYS A 56 17.48 -6.99 -3.80
C LYS A 56 18.09 -7.30 -2.42
N ALA A 57 17.91 -8.55 -1.97
CA ALA A 57 18.62 -9.16 -0.83
C ALA A 57 20.15 -9.19 -0.99
N ASP A 58 20.82 -9.39 0.16
CA ASP A 58 22.27 -9.23 0.40
C ASP A 58 22.70 -7.77 0.52
N SER A 59 22.75 -7.27 1.76
CA SER A 59 23.23 -5.92 2.08
C SER A 59 23.96 -5.85 3.44
N ARG A 60 25.28 -6.06 3.42
CA ARG A 60 26.19 -5.75 4.52
C ARG A 60 26.97 -4.47 4.21
N GLY A 61 27.13 -3.58 5.18
CA GLY A 61 27.91 -2.35 4.98
C GLY A 61 28.08 -1.47 6.21
N VAL A 62 29.12 -0.64 6.21
CA VAL A 62 29.38 0.37 7.25
C VAL A 62 28.33 1.48 7.16
N ILE A 63 27.79 1.91 8.30
CA ILE A 63 26.71 2.92 8.32
C ILE A 63 27.29 4.31 8.05
N VAL A 64 26.66 5.08 7.16
CA VAL A 64 26.97 6.49 6.94
C VAL A 64 25.70 7.32 7.00
N LYS A 65 25.65 8.27 7.94
CA LYS A 65 24.66 9.35 7.93
C LYS A 65 25.00 10.33 6.79
N MET A 66 24.05 10.53 5.88
CA MET A 66 24.11 11.57 4.85
C MET A 66 23.30 12.78 5.32
N GLU A 67 23.83 13.99 5.10
CA GLU A 67 23.15 15.24 5.43
C GLU A 67 22.87 16.06 4.16
N ARG A 68 21.96 17.03 4.19
CA ARG A 68 21.52 17.80 3.01
C ARG A 68 22.68 18.65 2.47
N GLY A 69 23.45 18.06 1.54
CA GLY A 69 24.66 18.63 0.95
C GLY A 69 25.82 17.62 0.80
N ASP A 70 25.88 16.55 1.61
CA ASP A 70 26.96 15.53 1.58
C ASP A 70 26.79 14.51 0.43
N ARG A 71 26.67 15.04 -0.80
CA ARG A 71 26.53 14.26 -2.04
C ARG A 71 27.87 13.77 -2.60
N ALA A 72 28.97 14.44 -2.27
CA ALA A 72 30.31 14.04 -2.71
C ALA A 72 30.63 12.59 -2.30
N GLY A 73 30.20 12.19 -1.10
CA GLY A 73 30.28 10.83 -0.57
C GLY A 73 29.76 9.72 -1.48
N LEU A 74 28.66 9.98 -2.20
CA LEU A 74 28.06 9.02 -3.15
C LEU A 74 29.01 8.71 -4.32
N ARG A 75 29.87 9.68 -4.68
CA ARG A 75 30.80 9.59 -5.82
C ARG A 75 32.22 9.19 -5.40
N ASP A 76 32.70 9.65 -4.25
CA ASP A 76 34.05 9.34 -3.73
C ASP A 76 34.08 8.13 -2.75
N CYS A 77 32.95 7.49 -2.47
CA CYS A 77 32.81 6.43 -1.46
C CYS A 77 33.24 6.86 -0.04
N TRP A 78 33.07 8.15 0.30
CA TRP A 78 33.53 8.79 1.55
C TRP A 78 35.01 8.51 1.88
N ARG A 79 35.86 8.31 0.86
CA ARG A 79 37.28 7.87 1.02
C ARG A 79 38.12 8.80 1.88
N SER A 80 37.78 10.09 1.92
CA SER A 80 38.40 11.08 2.83
C SER A 80 38.25 10.68 4.30
N ARG A 81 37.05 10.22 4.69
CA ARG A 81 36.65 9.78 6.04
C ARG A 81 37.04 8.33 6.31
N PHE A 82 36.75 7.42 5.37
CA PHE A 82 36.96 5.97 5.49
C PHE A 82 38.11 5.49 4.58
N ARG A 83 39.35 5.84 4.96
CA ARG A 83 40.55 5.53 4.14
C ARG A 83 40.83 4.03 4.07
N ASP A 84 40.75 3.35 5.21
CA ASP A 84 41.20 1.96 5.39
C ASP A 84 40.11 0.90 5.15
N TYR A 85 38.88 1.30 4.82
CA TYR A 85 37.74 0.40 4.64
C TYR A 85 37.35 0.29 3.17
N LEU A 86 37.58 -0.87 2.54
CA LEU A 86 37.35 -1.03 1.09
C LEU A 86 35.92 -1.42 0.71
N GLY A 87 35.08 -1.78 1.67
CA GLY A 87 33.71 -2.28 1.45
C GLY A 87 32.67 -1.22 1.07
N LYS A 88 31.41 -1.54 1.34
CA LYS A 88 30.22 -0.76 0.97
C LYS A 88 29.53 -0.11 2.16
N TYR A 89 28.68 0.87 1.88
CA TYR A 89 28.01 1.67 2.91
C TYR A 89 26.49 1.51 2.92
N HIS A 90 25.93 1.51 4.13
CA HIS A 90 24.50 1.67 4.37
C HIS A 90 24.20 3.14 4.63
N ILE A 91 23.46 3.78 3.72
CA ILE A 91 23.18 5.22 3.81
C ILE A 91 21.98 5.43 4.72
N LEU A 92 22.19 6.16 5.82
CA LEU A 92 21.13 6.67 6.67
C LEU A 92 20.72 8.06 6.17
N LEU A 93 19.48 8.20 5.67
CA LEU A 93 18.92 9.45 5.15
C LEU A 93 17.44 9.63 5.54
N THR A 94 16.93 10.86 5.48
CA THR A 94 15.50 11.14 5.66
C THR A 94 14.72 11.07 4.35
N THR A 95 13.42 10.80 4.43
CA THR A 95 12.51 10.72 3.26
C THR A 95 12.45 12.00 2.42
N ASP A 96 12.65 13.19 3.00
CA ASP A 96 12.69 14.47 2.27
C ASP A 96 13.98 14.68 1.46
N MET A 97 15.02 13.88 1.68
CA MET A 97 16.27 13.91 0.92
C MET A 97 16.25 13.00 -0.32
N ILE A 98 15.14 12.31 -0.60
CA ILE A 98 14.98 11.44 -1.78
C ILE A 98 14.60 12.31 -3.00
N ASP A 99 15.54 13.17 -3.42
CA ASP A 99 15.39 14.03 -4.60
C ASP A 99 15.95 13.38 -5.88
N ARG A 100 15.65 14.01 -7.03
CA ARG A 100 16.08 13.55 -8.37
C ARG A 100 17.58 13.31 -8.49
N PHE A 101 18.39 14.20 -7.92
CA PHE A 101 19.85 14.14 -8.01
C PHE A 101 20.41 13.08 -7.07
N VAL A 102 19.90 13.01 -5.84
CA VAL A 102 20.30 12.00 -4.84
C VAL A 102 19.99 10.59 -5.35
N VAL A 103 18.80 10.36 -5.92
CA VAL A 103 18.44 9.06 -6.51
C VAL A 103 19.34 8.72 -7.70
N GLN A 104 19.61 9.67 -8.61
CA GLN A 104 20.53 9.43 -9.72
C GLN A 104 21.95 9.07 -9.22
N GLU A 105 22.47 9.78 -8.22
CA GLU A 105 23.80 9.53 -7.65
C GLU A 105 23.89 8.20 -6.90
N ILE A 106 22.82 7.77 -6.22
CA ILE A 106 22.72 6.44 -5.60
C ILE A 106 22.75 5.33 -6.66
N LEU A 107 22.06 5.50 -7.79
CA LEU A 107 22.00 4.51 -8.87
C LEU A 107 23.29 4.46 -9.71
N GLU A 108 24.01 5.58 -9.85
CA GLU A 108 25.37 5.63 -10.45
C GLU A 108 26.44 5.03 -9.52
N SER A 109 26.22 5.04 -8.21
CA SER A 109 27.25 4.70 -7.21
C SER A 109 27.47 3.19 -7.03
N LYS A 110 28.75 2.80 -7.03
CA LYS A 110 29.18 1.44 -6.67
C LYS A 110 29.42 1.27 -5.15
N CYS A 111 29.40 2.36 -4.39
CA CYS A 111 29.74 2.40 -2.97
C CYS A 111 28.61 1.86 -2.06
N VAL A 112 27.37 1.79 -2.55
CA VAL A 112 26.17 1.56 -1.74
C VAL A 112 25.88 0.07 -1.53
N ALA A 113 25.59 -0.33 -0.29
CA ALA A 113 25.06 -1.64 0.10
C ALA A 113 23.53 -1.62 0.18
N GLY A 114 22.97 -0.56 0.75
CA GLY A 114 21.54 -0.35 0.94
C GLY A 114 21.21 1.01 1.52
N LEU A 115 19.92 1.28 1.68
CA LEU A 115 19.38 2.54 2.20
C LEU A 115 18.57 2.29 3.47
N ILE A 116 18.90 3.03 4.53
CA ILE A 116 18.14 3.12 5.79
C ILE A 116 17.45 4.48 5.79
N VAL A 117 16.17 4.49 5.43
CA VAL A 117 15.37 5.70 5.27
C VAL A 117 14.60 5.99 6.56
N THR A 118 14.51 7.26 7.00
CA THR A 118 13.72 7.62 8.18
C THR A 118 12.63 8.66 7.89
N ASP A 119 11.71 8.83 8.84
CA ASP A 119 10.87 10.04 8.87
C ASP A 119 11.76 11.31 8.99
N PRO A 120 11.32 12.45 8.46
CA PRO A 120 12.07 13.71 8.51
C PRO A 120 12.17 14.25 9.94
N GLU A 121 13.28 14.92 10.27
CA GLU A 121 13.47 15.56 11.57
C GLU A 121 12.70 16.88 11.71
N THR A 122 12.46 17.56 10.58
CA THR A 122 11.77 18.85 10.49
C THR A 122 10.48 18.74 9.67
N LYS A 123 9.68 19.83 9.61
CA LYS A 123 8.44 19.84 8.85
C LYS A 123 8.70 20.15 7.37
N VAL A 124 8.72 19.09 6.55
CA VAL A 124 8.83 19.11 5.08
C VAL A 124 7.93 20.17 4.43
N GLU A 125 8.48 20.97 3.51
CA GLU A 125 7.74 22.08 2.89
C GLU A 125 6.68 21.57 1.90
N PRO A 126 5.44 22.09 1.89
CA PRO A 126 4.39 21.65 0.97
C PRO A 126 4.74 21.78 -0.53
N ALA A 127 5.75 22.57 -0.86
CA ALA A 127 6.21 22.81 -2.22
C ALA A 127 7.27 21.79 -2.72
N GLU A 128 7.92 21.03 -1.84
CA GLU A 128 8.96 20.05 -2.25
C GLU A 128 8.32 18.89 -3.06
N PRO A 129 8.84 18.57 -4.26
CA PRO A 129 8.36 17.45 -5.09
C PRO A 129 8.88 16.13 -4.53
N LEU A 130 8.00 15.38 -3.85
CA LEU A 130 8.34 14.16 -3.12
C LEU A 130 7.34 13.02 -3.42
N SER A 131 6.68 13.07 -4.58
CA SER A 131 5.88 11.97 -5.11
C SER A 131 6.80 10.86 -5.63
N HIS A 132 6.56 9.63 -5.19
CA HIS A 132 7.31 8.46 -5.67
C HIS A 132 6.73 7.88 -6.97
N ASP A 133 5.68 8.48 -7.51
CA ASP A 133 5.07 8.14 -8.81
C ASP A 133 5.74 8.91 -9.96
N GLY A 134 5.43 8.53 -11.19
CA GLY A 134 5.89 9.20 -12.41
C GLY A 134 5.13 10.49 -12.72
N VAL A 135 5.59 11.20 -13.77
CA VAL A 135 5.02 12.46 -14.27
C VAL A 135 3.58 12.29 -14.78
N CYS A 136 3.34 11.17 -15.48
CA CYS A 136 2.02 10.71 -15.91
C CYS A 136 1.74 9.36 -15.25
N PRO A 137 1.10 9.33 -14.06
CA PRO A 137 0.70 8.09 -13.41
C PRO A 137 -0.11 7.21 -14.37
N ASN A 138 0.26 5.93 -14.45
CA ASN A 138 -0.44 4.90 -15.21
C ASN A 138 -0.71 5.19 -16.72
N ARG A 139 0.14 5.99 -17.39
CA ARG A 139 0.07 6.29 -18.85
C ARG A 139 -0.31 5.11 -19.76
N HIS A 140 0.20 3.91 -19.49
CA HIS A 140 -0.06 2.70 -20.29
C HIS A 140 -1.52 2.18 -20.21
N SER A 141 -2.28 2.66 -19.22
CA SER A 141 -3.71 2.37 -19.03
C SER A 141 -4.62 3.48 -19.56
N ASP A 142 -4.06 4.58 -20.07
CA ASP A 142 -4.83 5.72 -20.57
C ASP A 142 -5.58 5.37 -21.88
N VAL A 143 -6.71 6.02 -22.12
CA VAL A 143 -7.47 6.00 -23.38
C VAL A 143 -6.80 6.88 -24.43
N TYR A 144 -6.04 7.89 -24.01
CA TYR A 144 -5.39 8.87 -24.88
C TYR A 144 -4.01 8.42 -25.42
N GLY A 145 -3.55 7.22 -25.07
CA GLY A 145 -2.30 6.62 -25.54
C GLY A 145 -1.12 6.73 -24.56
N ASP A 146 0.02 6.14 -24.94
CA ASP A 146 1.24 6.06 -24.09
C ASP A 146 1.98 7.40 -23.89
N GLU A 147 1.64 8.45 -24.65
CA GLU A 147 2.41 9.70 -24.71
C GLU A 147 2.16 10.63 -23.52
N CYS A 148 3.16 10.75 -22.65
CA CYS A 148 3.18 11.72 -21.55
C CYS A 148 3.47 13.15 -22.04
N LEU A 149 2.51 13.74 -22.75
CA LEU A 149 2.58 15.12 -23.25
C LEU A 149 2.59 16.12 -22.07
N ALA A 150 3.38 17.20 -22.17
CA ALA A 150 3.55 18.19 -21.11
C ALA A 150 2.22 18.82 -20.61
N ALA A 151 1.22 18.96 -21.48
CA ALA A 151 -0.12 19.41 -21.09
C ALA A 151 -0.78 18.45 -20.08
N TYR A 152 -0.60 17.13 -20.24
CA TYR A 152 -1.28 16.07 -19.47
C TYR A 152 -0.35 15.35 -18.49
N ALA A 153 0.84 15.91 -18.26
CA ALA A 153 1.73 15.59 -17.15
C ALA A 153 1.08 15.97 -15.80
N TRP A 154 0.17 15.15 -15.28
CA TRP A 154 -0.65 15.49 -14.10
C TRP A 154 0.17 15.70 -12.82
N ASN A 155 1.26 14.94 -12.64
CA ASN A 155 2.13 14.97 -11.45
C ASN A 155 3.37 15.87 -11.63
N ASP A 156 3.38 16.76 -12.65
CA ASP A 156 4.52 17.64 -12.99
C ASP A 156 5.03 18.49 -11.80
N LYS A 157 4.14 18.89 -10.89
CA LYS A 157 4.47 19.65 -9.68
C LYS A 157 5.12 18.80 -8.56
N GLY A 158 5.07 17.47 -8.64
CA GLY A 158 5.33 16.57 -7.51
C GLY A 158 6.33 15.44 -7.74
N PHE A 159 6.58 15.02 -8.99
CA PHE A 159 7.41 13.85 -9.31
C PHE A 159 8.88 14.00 -8.88
N VAL A 160 9.47 12.91 -8.36
CA VAL A 160 10.93 12.82 -8.14
C VAL A 160 11.66 12.36 -9.41
N LEU A 161 11.13 11.36 -10.14
CA LEU A 161 11.67 10.87 -11.40
C LEU A 161 10.57 10.65 -12.47
N PRO A 162 10.86 10.81 -13.77
CA PRO A 162 9.85 10.77 -14.84
C PRO A 162 8.96 9.52 -14.83
N ASP A 163 9.57 8.35 -14.63
CA ASP A 163 8.89 7.04 -14.57
C ASP A 163 8.56 6.59 -13.14
N GLY A 164 8.82 7.42 -12.12
CA GLY A 164 8.56 7.13 -10.70
C GLY A 164 9.60 6.22 -10.04
N LEU A 165 9.71 6.33 -8.71
CA LEU A 165 10.67 5.57 -7.89
C LEU A 165 10.28 4.09 -7.73
N ARG A 166 9.01 3.75 -7.94
CA ARG A 166 8.51 2.36 -8.00
C ARG A 166 9.20 1.56 -9.10
N ASN A 167 9.30 2.14 -10.30
CA ASN A 167 9.62 1.42 -11.53
C ASN A 167 11.14 1.23 -11.72
N ILE A 168 11.87 1.15 -10.61
CA ILE A 168 13.32 1.02 -10.53
C ILE A 168 13.65 -0.33 -9.89
N ASP A 169 14.52 -1.10 -10.52
CA ASP A 169 15.21 -2.23 -9.87
C ASP A 169 16.46 -1.67 -9.20
N TRP A 170 16.38 -1.45 -7.89
CA TRP A 170 17.38 -0.71 -7.12
C TRP A 170 18.70 -1.49 -6.93
N LYS A 171 18.74 -2.80 -7.22
CA LYS A 171 19.89 -3.71 -7.03
C LYS A 171 20.47 -3.78 -5.60
N MET A 172 19.91 -3.04 -4.66
CA MET A 172 20.27 -2.92 -3.25
C MET A 172 19.03 -3.10 -2.37
N GLN A 173 19.22 -3.22 -1.06
CA GLN A 173 18.11 -3.34 -0.10
C GLN A 173 17.71 -1.96 0.44
N ILE A 174 16.41 -1.70 0.53
CA ILE A 174 15.85 -0.51 1.19
C ILE A 174 15.10 -0.94 2.46
N LEU A 175 15.28 -0.22 3.55
CA LEU A 175 14.56 -0.35 4.82
C LEU A 175 14.13 1.04 5.30
N TYR A 176 12.92 1.15 5.83
CA TYR A 176 12.40 2.39 6.41
C TYR A 176 12.16 2.26 7.92
N VAL A 177 12.78 3.12 8.72
CA VAL A 177 12.74 3.05 10.19
C VAL A 177 11.98 4.25 10.75
N TYR A 178 10.73 4.02 11.16
CA TYR A 178 9.87 5.05 11.79
C TYR A 178 9.89 5.04 13.33
N ASN A 179 10.42 3.99 13.96
CA ASN A 179 10.49 3.92 15.42
C ASN A 179 11.67 4.77 15.92
N LYS A 180 11.37 5.89 16.60
CA LYS A 180 12.37 6.83 17.10
C LYS A 180 13.50 6.15 17.89
N THR A 181 13.17 5.21 18.79
CA THR A 181 14.17 4.49 19.59
C THR A 181 15.10 3.64 18.72
N TYR A 182 14.63 3.04 17.62
CA TYR A 182 15.50 2.30 16.69
C TYR A 182 16.37 3.25 15.85
N VAL A 183 15.82 4.39 15.41
CA VAL A 183 16.58 5.45 14.73
C VAL A 183 17.68 6.02 15.65
N GLU A 184 17.36 6.23 16.93
CA GLU A 184 18.30 6.70 17.96
C GLU A 184 19.41 5.67 18.22
N THR A 185 19.10 4.37 18.27
CA THR A 185 20.11 3.30 18.36
C THR A 185 21.05 3.27 17.14
N ILE A 186 20.51 3.37 15.92
CA ILE A 186 21.30 3.41 14.68
C ILE A 186 22.22 4.65 14.66
N LYS A 187 21.68 5.83 14.99
CA LYS A 187 22.46 7.08 15.08
C LYS A 187 23.56 6.97 16.13
N LYS A 188 23.25 6.50 17.35
CA LYS A 188 24.24 6.27 18.41
C LYS A 188 25.38 5.34 17.98
N CYS A 189 25.09 4.30 17.20
CA CYS A 189 26.13 3.40 16.66
C CYS A 189 27.03 4.13 15.63
N TYR A 190 26.44 4.92 14.73
CA TYR A 190 27.19 5.79 13.81
C TYR A 190 28.04 6.83 14.57
N ASP A 191 27.46 7.57 15.50
CA ASP A 191 28.10 8.66 16.24
C ASP A 191 29.28 8.19 17.11
N LEU A 192 29.22 6.96 17.64
CA LEU A 192 30.28 6.39 18.49
C LEU A 192 31.49 5.84 17.71
N TYR A 193 31.32 5.39 16.47
CA TYR A 193 32.37 4.65 15.73
C TYR A 193 32.72 5.24 14.35
N ASN A 194 31.76 5.87 13.66
CA ASN A 194 31.88 6.29 12.27
C ASN A 194 32.00 7.82 12.08
N VAL A 195 32.14 8.55 13.20
CA VAL A 195 32.46 9.99 13.23
C VAL A 195 33.94 10.17 13.66
N PRO A 196 34.73 11.02 12.96
CA PRO A 196 36.11 11.30 13.33
C PRO A 196 36.26 11.89 14.74
N LYS A 197 37.40 11.63 15.40
CA LYS A 197 37.66 11.99 16.80
C LYS A 197 38.94 12.80 16.92
N ASN A 198 38.99 13.73 17.87
CA ASN A 198 40.17 14.54 18.21
C ASN A 198 40.80 15.24 16.99
N ASP A 199 40.00 16.08 16.32
CA ASP A 199 40.36 16.89 15.14
C ASP A 199 40.91 16.12 13.92
N SER A 200 40.80 14.79 13.90
CA SER A 200 41.14 13.97 12.75
C SER A 200 40.08 14.10 11.63
N THR A 201 40.50 13.89 10.38
CA THR A 201 39.59 13.89 9.21
C THR A 201 39.11 12.50 8.82
N SER A 202 39.64 11.45 9.44
CA SER A 202 39.40 10.05 9.09
C SER A 202 39.12 9.19 10.32
N VAL A 203 38.23 8.21 10.17
CA VAL A 203 37.91 7.24 11.23
C VAL A 203 38.90 6.08 11.24
N SER A 204 39.06 5.47 12.41
CA SER A 204 39.79 4.21 12.62
C SER A 204 38.80 3.09 12.95
N PHE A 205 39.20 1.84 12.69
CA PHE A 205 38.49 0.67 13.20
C PHE A 205 38.47 0.64 14.75
N PRO A 206 37.49 -0.06 15.38
CA PRO A 206 36.36 -0.75 14.75
C PRO A 206 35.28 0.22 14.25
N LEU A 207 34.56 -0.19 13.20
CA LEU A 207 33.50 0.60 12.55
C LEU A 207 32.11 0.01 12.81
N CYS A 208 31.10 0.86 13.00
CA CYS A 208 29.71 0.42 13.09
C CYS A 208 29.16 0.03 11.70
N ALA A 209 28.63 -1.18 11.60
CA ALA A 209 28.04 -1.74 10.39
C ALA A 209 26.62 -2.25 10.62
N ALA A 210 25.89 -2.43 9.52
CA ALA A 210 24.56 -3.02 9.47
C ALA A 210 24.49 -4.19 8.48
N SER A 211 23.67 -5.18 8.81
CA SER A 211 23.22 -6.25 7.91
C SER A 211 21.71 -6.36 7.97
N PHE A 212 21.07 -6.41 6.80
CA PHE A 212 19.65 -6.75 6.64
C PHE A 212 19.39 -7.24 5.20
N GLY A 213 18.27 -7.93 5.01
CA GLY A 213 17.89 -8.47 3.70
C GLY A 213 16.43 -8.90 3.65
N VAL A 214 15.81 -8.76 2.48
CA VAL A 214 14.51 -9.36 2.16
C VAL A 214 14.71 -10.37 1.04
N PHE A 215 14.88 -11.64 1.40
CA PHE A 215 15.13 -12.72 0.44
C PHE A 215 13.86 -13.01 -0.36
N SER A 216 13.83 -12.53 -1.60
CA SER A 216 12.74 -12.74 -2.56
C SER A 216 12.95 -14.04 -3.34
N THR A 217 11.98 -14.96 -3.32
CA THR A 217 12.06 -16.26 -4.03
C THR A 217 12.03 -16.12 -5.56
N ALA A 218 11.37 -15.08 -6.09
CA ALA A 218 11.27 -14.82 -7.52
C ALA A 218 12.31 -13.82 -8.07
N ALA A 219 12.55 -13.93 -9.37
CA ALA A 219 13.38 -13.04 -10.19
C ALA A 219 12.95 -13.12 -11.67
N GLY A 220 13.26 -12.08 -12.45
CA GLY A 220 12.98 -12.01 -13.89
C GLY A 220 11.74 -11.17 -14.19
N SER A 221 10.61 -11.82 -14.49
CA SER A 221 9.35 -11.18 -14.86
C SER A 221 8.15 -12.04 -14.44
N THR A 222 6.94 -11.50 -14.53
CA THR A 222 5.68 -12.24 -14.26
C THR A 222 5.56 -13.49 -15.14
N GLU A 223 6.00 -13.44 -16.40
CA GLU A 223 6.03 -14.60 -17.32
C GLU A 223 6.94 -15.70 -16.78
N ILE A 224 8.20 -15.35 -16.47
CA ILE A 224 9.20 -16.31 -15.97
C ILE A 224 8.72 -16.97 -14.68
N CYS A 225 8.12 -16.17 -13.79
CA CYS A 225 7.58 -16.66 -12.52
C CYS A 225 6.31 -17.51 -12.74
N TYR A 226 5.44 -17.16 -13.69
CA TYR A 226 4.27 -17.97 -14.07
C TYR A 226 4.71 -19.34 -14.60
N ARG A 227 5.67 -19.35 -15.54
CA ARG A 227 6.24 -20.56 -16.14
C ARG A 227 6.85 -21.48 -15.09
N ARG A 228 7.60 -20.94 -14.12
CA ARG A 228 8.18 -21.70 -13.00
C ARG A 228 7.14 -22.18 -11.97
N SER A 229 6.00 -21.53 -11.82
CA SER A 229 4.94 -21.96 -10.90
C SER A 229 4.09 -23.14 -11.39
N LYS A 230 4.18 -23.56 -12.67
CA LYS A 230 3.36 -24.68 -13.19
C LYS A 230 3.75 -26.02 -12.53
N PRO A 231 2.80 -26.92 -12.20
CA PRO A 231 3.09 -28.14 -11.42
C PRO A 231 4.20 -29.03 -11.99
N TRP A 232 4.25 -29.22 -13.31
CA TRP A 232 5.31 -29.99 -13.99
C TRP A 232 6.72 -29.41 -13.81
N SER A 233 6.83 -28.11 -13.50
CA SER A 233 8.10 -27.44 -13.20
C SER A 233 8.52 -27.57 -11.72
N ARG A 234 7.62 -28.01 -10.83
CA ARG A 234 7.88 -28.25 -9.40
C ARG A 234 8.31 -29.71 -9.10
N LEU A 235 8.52 -30.56 -10.12
CA LEU A 235 8.76 -32.01 -9.98
C LEU A 235 9.97 -32.38 -9.11
N LEU A 236 10.94 -31.47 -8.93
CA LEU A 236 12.12 -31.63 -8.07
C LEU A 236 12.20 -30.56 -6.96
N ASP A 237 11.19 -29.71 -6.84
CA ASP A 237 11.25 -28.44 -6.09
C ASP A 237 9.97 -28.25 -5.28
N LEU A 238 9.84 -29.08 -4.23
CA LEU A 238 8.58 -29.36 -3.51
C LEU A 238 8.06 -28.20 -2.63
N SER A 239 8.81 -27.13 -2.44
CA SER A 239 8.53 -26.10 -1.43
C SER A 239 8.42 -24.66 -1.97
N ILE A 240 8.66 -24.40 -3.26
CA ILE A 240 8.72 -23.02 -3.76
C ILE A 240 7.45 -22.59 -4.49
N GLU A 241 6.55 -22.02 -3.70
CA GLU A 241 5.61 -21.01 -4.21
C GLU A 241 6.44 -19.76 -4.55
N ASN A 242 6.53 -19.44 -5.84
CA ASN A 242 7.48 -18.45 -6.36
C ASN A 242 6.90 -17.02 -6.37
N ARG A 243 5.58 -16.87 -6.34
CA ARG A 243 4.90 -15.60 -6.61
C ARG A 243 3.46 -15.66 -6.10
N ASP A 244 2.97 -14.53 -5.63
CA ASP A 244 1.53 -14.31 -5.44
C ASP A 244 1.00 -13.30 -6.47
N PRO A 245 -0.26 -13.47 -6.93
CA PRO A 245 -0.98 -12.40 -7.61
C PRO A 245 -1.20 -11.23 -6.64
N LEU A 246 -1.20 -10.00 -7.14
CA LEU A 246 -1.72 -8.87 -6.37
C LEU A 246 -3.25 -9.01 -6.32
N VAL A 247 -3.78 -9.16 -5.11
CA VAL A 247 -5.21 -9.44 -4.86
C VAL A 247 -5.86 -8.21 -4.26
N GLY A 248 -6.70 -7.54 -5.05
CA GLY A 248 -7.60 -6.49 -4.59
C GLY A 248 -8.85 -7.04 -3.90
N VAL A 249 -9.60 -6.15 -3.24
CA VAL A 249 -10.95 -6.39 -2.71
C VAL A 249 -11.89 -5.24 -3.08
N ASN A 250 -12.85 -5.50 -3.96
CA ASN A 250 -13.87 -4.54 -4.35
C ASN A 250 -15.06 -4.62 -3.40
N ILE A 251 -15.53 -3.49 -2.88
CA ILE A 251 -16.76 -3.41 -2.09
C ILE A 251 -17.80 -2.65 -2.92
N LEU A 252 -18.98 -3.23 -3.18
CA LEU A 252 -20.07 -2.61 -3.94
C LEU A 252 -21.30 -2.45 -3.03
N SER A 253 -22.07 -1.37 -3.20
CA SER A 253 -23.32 -1.14 -2.44
C SER A 253 -24.43 -0.60 -3.34
N TYR A 254 -25.55 -1.34 -3.42
CA TYR A 254 -26.66 -1.07 -4.33
C TYR A 254 -27.74 -0.22 -3.65
N LEU A 255 -28.05 0.94 -4.23
CA LEU A 255 -28.87 2.00 -3.63
C LEU A 255 -29.98 2.47 -4.60
N PRO A 256 -31.24 2.02 -4.44
CA PRO A 256 -31.66 0.91 -3.57
C PRO A 256 -31.19 -0.46 -4.10
N PRO A 257 -31.26 -1.53 -3.29
CA PRO A 257 -31.11 -2.90 -3.78
C PRO A 257 -32.25 -3.26 -4.74
N LYS A 258 -31.91 -4.10 -5.72
CA LYS A 258 -32.85 -4.68 -6.68
C LYS A 258 -32.53 -6.15 -6.83
N ILE A 259 -33.53 -6.99 -7.11
CA ILE A 259 -33.31 -8.37 -7.55
C ILE A 259 -32.75 -8.31 -8.98
N TYR A 260 -31.44 -8.11 -9.09
CA TYR A 260 -30.70 -8.36 -10.31
C TYR A 260 -30.44 -9.87 -10.42
N LYS A 261 -30.75 -10.45 -11.58
CA LYS A 261 -30.09 -11.69 -11.99
C LYS A 261 -28.69 -11.30 -12.47
N GLU A 262 -27.74 -11.34 -11.53
CA GLU A 262 -26.31 -10.97 -11.65
C GLU A 262 -26.06 -9.43 -11.71
N SER A 263 -25.02 -8.96 -11.01
CA SER A 263 -24.80 -7.56 -10.57
C SER A 263 -23.44 -6.97 -11.00
N THR A 264 -23.24 -5.63 -10.93
CA THR A 264 -21.97 -4.84 -11.16
C THR A 264 -22.26 -3.31 -11.19
N PRO A 265 -21.28 -2.35 -11.31
CA PRO A 265 -20.22 -1.81 -10.42
C PRO A 265 -20.52 -0.30 -10.06
N ALA A 266 -19.68 0.70 -9.67
CA ALA A 266 -18.22 1.02 -9.73
C ALA A 266 -17.83 2.30 -8.89
N HIS A 267 -16.63 2.41 -8.25
CA HIS A 267 -15.89 3.63 -7.71
C HIS A 267 -14.62 3.18 -6.91
N THR A 268 -13.67 4.03 -6.44
CA THR A 268 -12.21 3.71 -6.16
C THR A 268 -11.69 3.59 -4.68
N LEU A 269 -10.50 2.97 -4.43
CA LEU A 269 -9.93 2.69 -3.08
C LEU A 269 -8.37 2.56 -2.84
N ASP A 270 -7.41 2.59 -3.80
CA ASP A 270 -5.98 2.21 -3.50
C ASP A 270 -4.86 3.24 -3.78
N SER A 271 -3.68 3.05 -3.14
CA SER A 271 -2.43 3.78 -3.41
C SER A 271 -1.18 2.89 -3.39
N PHE A 272 -0.03 3.41 -3.82
CA PHE A 272 1.23 2.66 -3.93
C PHE A 272 2.44 3.53 -3.51
N GLY A 273 3.57 2.97 -3.06
CA GLY A 273 4.79 3.75 -2.80
C GLY A 273 6.12 2.98 -2.95
N LEU A 274 7.25 3.71 -2.93
CA LEU A 274 8.63 3.17 -3.08
C LEU A 274 8.92 1.92 -2.21
N ILE A 275 8.40 1.87 -0.98
CA ILE A 275 8.15 0.61 -0.29
C ILE A 275 6.63 0.42 -0.32
N PRO A 276 6.07 -0.65 -0.91
CA PRO A 276 4.64 -0.67 -1.24
C PRO A 276 3.74 -0.60 0.00
N GLU A 277 4.09 -1.32 1.06
CA GLU A 277 3.38 -1.31 2.35
C GLU A 277 3.62 -0.03 3.19
N ILE A 278 4.20 1.01 2.60
CA ILE A 278 4.41 2.34 3.19
C ILE A 278 3.88 3.42 2.24
N SER A 279 2.64 3.24 1.78
CA SER A 279 1.85 4.25 1.07
C SER A 279 0.59 4.59 1.87
N PRO A 280 0.65 5.57 2.80
CA PRO A 280 -0.45 5.79 3.73
C PRO A 280 -1.72 6.33 3.08
N GLY A 281 -1.62 6.91 1.88
CA GLY A 281 -2.75 7.34 1.05
C GLY A 281 -3.69 8.34 1.72
N GLU A 282 -3.23 9.06 2.75
CA GLU A 282 -4.12 9.84 3.62
C GLU A 282 -4.74 11.05 2.91
N ILE A 283 -4.08 11.56 1.86
CA ILE A 283 -4.64 12.59 0.97
C ILE A 283 -5.15 11.95 -0.32
N SER A 284 -4.33 11.11 -0.98
CA SER A 284 -4.63 10.59 -2.32
C SER A 284 -5.86 9.69 -2.38
N VAL A 285 -6.13 8.90 -1.33
CA VAL A 285 -7.21 7.89 -1.29
C VAL A 285 -8.23 8.21 -0.21
N LEU A 286 -7.81 8.29 1.05
CA LEU A 286 -8.74 8.23 2.18
C LEU A 286 -9.73 9.41 2.19
N THR A 287 -9.35 10.57 1.63
CA THR A 287 -10.24 11.73 1.52
C THR A 287 -11.40 11.49 0.56
N SER A 288 -11.15 10.83 -0.58
CA SER A 288 -12.16 10.39 -1.53
C SER A 288 -13.08 9.33 -0.95
N VAL A 289 -12.51 8.34 -0.26
CA VAL A 289 -13.26 7.27 0.42
C VAL A 289 -14.20 7.85 1.48
N ILE A 290 -13.74 8.83 2.27
CA ILE A 290 -14.58 9.54 3.25
C ILE A 290 -15.72 10.31 2.55
N ALA A 291 -15.48 10.94 1.39
CA ALA A 291 -16.51 11.64 0.64
C ALA A 291 -17.59 10.70 0.10
N LEU A 292 -17.20 9.54 -0.45
CA LEU A 292 -18.16 8.55 -0.95
C LEU A 292 -18.92 7.87 0.20
N LEU A 293 -18.27 7.53 1.32
CA LEU A 293 -18.95 7.02 2.52
C LEU A 293 -19.93 8.05 3.13
N ALA A 294 -19.59 9.34 3.11
CA ALA A 294 -20.50 10.40 3.54
C ALA A 294 -21.73 10.52 2.62
N ALA A 295 -21.54 10.48 1.29
CA ALA A 295 -22.64 10.46 0.33
C ALA A 295 -23.53 9.21 0.49
N ALA A 296 -22.92 8.03 0.58
CA ALA A 296 -23.61 6.77 0.83
C ALA A 296 -24.39 6.77 2.15
N LYS A 297 -23.87 7.43 3.21
CA LYS A 297 -24.60 7.57 4.48
C LYS A 297 -25.85 8.44 4.33
N THR A 298 -25.77 9.55 3.60
CA THR A 298 -26.93 10.40 3.35
C THR A 298 -27.98 9.67 2.50
N ILE A 299 -27.56 8.91 1.48
CA ILE A 299 -28.48 8.08 0.69
C ILE A 299 -29.13 6.99 1.56
N GLY A 300 -28.35 6.29 2.39
CA GLY A 300 -28.86 5.26 3.31
C GLY A 300 -29.83 5.79 4.36
N MET A 301 -29.57 6.99 4.90
CA MET A 301 -30.49 7.69 5.84
C MET A 301 -31.80 8.16 5.21
N HIS A 302 -31.86 8.28 3.89
CA HIS A 302 -33.05 8.65 3.12
C HIS A 302 -33.43 7.55 2.11
N SER A 303 -33.10 6.30 2.45
CA SER A 303 -33.23 5.14 1.57
C SER A 303 -34.64 4.91 1.07
N ASP A 304 -35.66 5.27 1.86
CA ASP A 304 -37.07 5.18 1.48
C ASP A 304 -37.49 6.23 0.44
N ILE A 305 -36.79 7.35 0.30
CA ILE A 305 -37.01 8.34 -0.77
C ILE A 305 -36.35 7.84 -2.06
N PHE A 306 -35.11 7.36 -1.96
CA PHE A 306 -34.37 6.78 -3.09
C PHE A 306 -35.03 5.50 -3.63
N GLU A 307 -35.57 4.63 -2.77
CA GLU A 307 -36.29 3.43 -3.15
C GLU A 307 -37.58 3.75 -3.93
N LYS A 308 -38.37 4.73 -3.48
CA LYS A 308 -39.57 5.18 -4.22
C LYS A 308 -39.21 5.75 -5.59
N ALA A 309 -38.21 6.63 -5.66
CA ALA A 309 -37.79 7.25 -6.91
C ALA A 309 -37.22 6.23 -7.92
N ALA A 310 -36.32 5.36 -7.47
CA ALA A 310 -35.70 4.32 -8.29
C ALA A 310 -36.71 3.27 -8.82
N ASN A 311 -37.74 2.94 -8.04
CA ASN A 311 -38.82 2.06 -8.49
C ASN A 311 -39.71 2.72 -9.57
N VAL A 312 -39.84 4.06 -9.58
CA VAL A 312 -40.60 4.80 -10.61
C VAL A 312 -39.77 5.03 -11.87
N SER A 313 -38.51 5.46 -11.74
CA SER A 313 -37.62 5.70 -12.88
C SER A 313 -36.99 4.42 -13.46
N ASN A 314 -37.05 3.30 -12.74
CA ASN A 314 -36.28 2.07 -12.99
C ASN A 314 -34.74 2.28 -12.95
N ARG A 315 -34.27 3.43 -12.48
CA ARG A 315 -32.86 3.81 -12.38
C ARG A 315 -32.34 3.62 -10.96
N HIS A 316 -31.10 3.17 -10.82
CA HIS A 316 -30.53 2.71 -9.55
C HIS A 316 -29.10 3.24 -9.44
N VAL A 317 -28.64 3.51 -8.22
CA VAL A 317 -27.29 4.04 -7.94
C VAL A 317 -26.46 2.96 -7.27
N ILE A 318 -25.15 2.96 -7.53
CA ILE A 318 -24.21 2.01 -6.91
C ILE A 318 -23.04 2.82 -6.39
N ALA A 319 -22.81 2.76 -5.07
CA ALA A 319 -21.61 3.29 -4.45
C ALA A 319 -20.61 2.14 -4.29
N ALA A 320 -19.34 2.33 -4.65
CA ALA A 320 -18.39 1.23 -4.68
C ALA A 320 -16.94 1.67 -4.42
N PHE A 321 -16.06 0.70 -4.22
CA PHE A 321 -14.71 0.93 -3.74
C PHE A 321 -13.75 -0.09 -4.38
N PHE A 322 -12.94 0.36 -5.34
CA PHE A 322 -12.05 -0.47 -6.17
C PHE A 322 -10.62 -0.48 -5.65
N ASP A 323 -10.15 -1.67 -5.33
CA ASP A 323 -8.83 -1.88 -4.75
C ASP A 323 -7.90 -2.52 -5.78
N GLY A 324 -6.75 -1.91 -6.02
CA GLY A 324 -5.73 -2.37 -6.98
C GLY A 324 -5.66 -1.56 -8.27
N VAL A 325 -6.40 -0.45 -8.38
CA VAL A 325 -6.44 0.39 -9.58
C VAL A 325 -5.08 1.04 -9.86
N LEU A 326 -4.38 1.56 -8.85
CA LEU A 326 -3.16 2.36 -9.04
C LEU A 326 -1.95 1.55 -9.56
N SER A 327 -2.01 0.23 -9.49
CA SER A 327 -1.08 -0.67 -10.20
C SER A 327 -1.74 -1.46 -11.34
N LEU A 328 -3.05 -1.78 -11.24
CA LEU A 328 -3.76 -2.69 -12.13
C LEU A 328 -5.13 -2.13 -12.56
N PHE A 329 -5.13 -1.04 -13.33
CA PHE A 329 -6.29 -0.33 -13.90
C PHE A 329 -7.34 -1.16 -14.70
N LEU A 330 -7.22 -2.50 -14.81
CA LEU A 330 -8.24 -3.37 -15.40
C LEU A 330 -8.74 -4.48 -14.44
N ILE A 331 -8.24 -4.54 -13.21
CA ILE A 331 -8.70 -5.48 -12.18
C ILE A 331 -10.15 -5.18 -11.77
N SER A 332 -10.52 -3.90 -11.64
CA SER A 332 -11.87 -3.42 -11.27
C SER A 332 -13.02 -3.97 -12.11
N LEU A 333 -12.74 -4.45 -13.33
CA LEU A 333 -13.73 -4.86 -14.32
C LEU A 333 -13.69 -6.36 -14.66
N PHE A 334 -12.52 -7.02 -14.64
CA PHE A 334 -12.37 -8.38 -15.17
C PHE A 334 -11.96 -9.46 -14.13
N ALA A 335 -11.85 -9.15 -12.84
CA ALA A 335 -11.81 -10.23 -11.83
C ALA A 335 -13.19 -10.84 -11.58
N ALA A 336 -14.22 -9.99 -11.52
CA ALA A 336 -15.60 -10.41 -11.69
C ALA A 336 -15.75 -11.27 -12.95
N SER A 337 -15.00 -10.95 -14.02
CA SER A 337 -15.14 -11.64 -15.31
C SER A 337 -14.56 -13.05 -15.41
N TYR A 338 -13.95 -13.62 -14.38
CA TYR A 338 -13.71 -15.07 -14.42
C TYR A 338 -15.03 -15.86 -14.25
N TYR A 339 -16.08 -15.23 -13.72
CA TYR A 339 -17.47 -15.63 -13.93
C TYR A 339 -18.09 -14.99 -15.19
N LEU A 340 -17.79 -13.71 -15.51
CA LEU A 340 -18.36 -13.06 -16.71
C LEU A 340 -17.85 -13.59 -18.07
N PHE A 341 -17.02 -14.64 -18.20
CA PHE A 341 -16.78 -15.21 -19.55
C PHE A 341 -18.08 -15.76 -20.18
N PHE A 342 -19.06 -16.18 -19.37
CA PHE A 342 -20.43 -16.43 -19.81
C PHE A 342 -21.32 -15.16 -19.88
N ILE A 343 -20.99 -14.13 -19.11
CA ILE A 343 -21.82 -12.91 -18.94
C ILE A 343 -21.38 -11.78 -19.91
N CYS A 344 -20.28 -11.91 -20.64
CA CYS A 344 -19.94 -11.03 -21.78
C CYS A 344 -21.05 -10.95 -22.85
N ILE A 345 -21.93 -11.95 -22.90
CA ILE A 345 -23.14 -11.96 -23.75
C ILE A 345 -24.29 -11.17 -23.09
N PHE A 346 -24.40 -11.20 -21.75
CA PHE A 346 -25.48 -10.57 -20.96
C PHE A 346 -25.22 -9.08 -20.63
N LEU A 347 -23.99 -8.71 -20.27
CA LEU A 347 -23.60 -7.31 -20.00
C LEU A 347 -23.86 -6.38 -21.19
N ARG A 348 -23.80 -6.94 -22.41
CA ARG A 348 -24.13 -6.25 -23.65
C ARG A 348 -25.60 -5.80 -23.76
N TYR A 349 -26.46 -6.20 -22.82
CA TYR A 349 -27.92 -5.97 -22.86
C TYR A 349 -28.49 -5.15 -21.68
N TYR A 350 -27.76 -4.96 -20.58
CA TYR A 350 -28.34 -4.40 -19.33
C TYR A 350 -27.60 -3.23 -18.67
N ILE A 351 -26.34 -2.94 -19.00
CA ILE A 351 -25.54 -1.86 -18.36
C ILE A 351 -25.08 -0.77 -19.35
N LEU A 352 -25.45 -0.86 -20.63
CA LEU A 352 -24.84 -0.10 -21.74
C LEU A 352 -25.25 1.39 -21.88
N GLU A 353 -25.90 1.95 -20.87
CA GLU A 353 -26.14 3.38 -20.68
C GLU A 353 -25.95 3.74 -19.19
N LYS A 354 -24.92 4.53 -18.83
CA LYS A 354 -24.91 5.47 -17.67
C LYS A 354 -23.59 6.21 -17.40
N LEU A 355 -23.67 7.15 -16.46
CA LEU A 355 -22.65 8.08 -15.99
C LEU A 355 -21.80 7.46 -14.86
N THR A 356 -20.51 7.78 -14.81
CA THR A 356 -19.57 7.45 -13.72
C THR A 356 -19.08 8.73 -13.03
N LEU A 357 -19.14 8.80 -11.70
CA LEU A 357 -18.78 9.97 -10.88
C LEU A 357 -17.67 9.67 -9.84
N GLU A 358 -16.40 9.90 -10.19
CA GLU A 358 -15.28 9.65 -9.28
C GLU A 358 -14.86 10.91 -8.49
N VAL A 359 -14.18 10.73 -7.35
CA VAL A 359 -13.68 11.81 -6.48
C VAL A 359 -12.20 11.59 -6.19
N GLN A 360 -11.36 12.62 -6.26
CA GLN A 360 -9.90 12.50 -6.10
C GLN A 360 -9.24 13.58 -5.23
N GLN A 361 -8.28 13.17 -4.39
CA GLN A 361 -7.26 14.00 -3.72
C GLN A 361 -7.76 15.23 -2.93
N LEU A 362 -8.87 15.12 -2.21
CA LEU A 362 -9.49 16.28 -1.53
C LEU A 362 -8.64 16.82 -0.35
N GLY A 363 -8.87 18.09 0.02
CA GLY A 363 -8.28 18.70 1.22
C GLY A 363 -6.93 19.40 1.00
N ILE A 364 -6.64 19.77 -0.25
CA ILE A 364 -5.43 20.51 -0.66
C ILE A 364 -5.78 21.84 -1.38
N GLY A 365 -7.05 22.07 -1.73
CA GLY A 365 -7.50 23.30 -2.39
C GLY A 365 -7.97 24.42 -1.44
N ASP A 366 -8.76 25.36 -1.97
CA ASP A 366 -9.22 26.56 -1.25
C ASP A 366 -10.36 26.33 -0.23
N GLY A 367 -10.90 25.11 -0.15
CA GLY A 367 -12.01 24.76 0.74
C GLY A 367 -13.40 25.07 0.17
N MET A 368 -13.48 25.78 -0.95
CA MET A 368 -14.73 26.34 -1.51
C MET A 368 -15.03 25.84 -2.93
N LYS A 369 -14.02 25.38 -3.67
CA LYS A 369 -14.14 24.95 -5.06
C LYS A 369 -13.71 23.49 -5.26
N LEU A 370 -14.34 22.86 -6.24
CA LEU A 370 -13.88 21.66 -6.94
C LEU A 370 -14.00 21.90 -8.44
N PHE A 371 -13.21 21.19 -9.23
CA PHE A 371 -13.28 21.12 -10.68
C PHE A 371 -13.83 19.75 -11.07
N ALA A 372 -14.74 19.74 -12.03
CA ALA A 372 -15.20 18.54 -12.71
C ALA A 372 -14.37 18.33 -13.98
N HIS A 373 -13.71 17.19 -14.07
CA HIS A 373 -12.98 16.75 -15.27
C HIS A 373 -13.82 15.75 -16.03
N ALA A 374 -13.89 15.90 -17.35
CA ALA A 374 -14.55 14.96 -18.25
C ALA A 374 -13.76 14.88 -19.56
N ASP A 375 -14.09 13.91 -20.40
CA ASP A 375 -13.56 13.85 -21.75
C ASP A 375 -14.09 15.02 -22.60
N GLY A 376 -13.17 15.80 -23.19
CA GLY A 376 -13.51 16.95 -24.01
C GLY A 376 -14.37 16.64 -25.24
N GLN A 377 -14.30 15.43 -25.82
CA GLN A 377 -15.17 15.05 -26.93
C GLN A 377 -16.58 14.73 -26.46
N GLN A 378 -16.74 13.98 -25.37
CA GLN A 378 -18.05 13.75 -24.74
C GLN A 378 -18.68 15.09 -24.32
N PHE A 379 -17.89 16.02 -23.78
CA PHE A 379 -18.37 17.37 -23.44
C PHE A 379 -18.79 18.19 -24.68
N HIS A 380 -17.96 18.27 -25.72
CA HIS A 380 -18.25 19.03 -26.95
C HIS A 380 -19.49 18.52 -27.70
N ARG A 381 -19.79 17.22 -27.62
CA ARG A 381 -21.02 16.61 -28.17
C ARG A 381 -22.28 16.87 -27.33
N GLY A 382 -22.14 17.53 -26.17
CA GLY A 382 -23.23 17.73 -25.21
C GLY A 382 -23.52 16.55 -24.30
N GLU A 383 -22.89 15.38 -24.51
CA GLU A 383 -23.16 14.14 -23.75
C GLU A 383 -23.00 14.36 -22.23
N VAL A 384 -22.09 15.23 -21.79
CA VAL A 384 -21.83 15.58 -20.38
C VAL A 384 -22.48 16.93 -19.98
N GLY A 385 -23.01 17.71 -20.93
CA GLY A 385 -23.53 19.06 -20.70
C GLY A 385 -24.84 19.10 -19.91
N ASP A 386 -25.67 18.08 -20.05
CA ASP A 386 -26.99 18.00 -19.40
C ASP A 386 -26.92 17.78 -17.87
N GLU A 387 -25.75 17.42 -17.31
CA GLU A 387 -25.51 17.18 -15.88
C GLU A 387 -25.48 18.49 -15.04
N ALA A 388 -26.21 19.52 -15.48
CA ALA A 388 -26.28 20.85 -14.88
C ALA A 388 -26.58 20.89 -13.36
N PRO A 389 -27.38 19.97 -12.76
CA PRO A 389 -27.58 19.92 -11.31
C PRO A 389 -26.29 19.70 -10.50
N LEU A 390 -25.28 19.02 -11.06
CA LEU A 390 -23.98 18.78 -10.42
C LEU A 390 -23.20 20.08 -10.16
N PHE A 391 -23.34 21.06 -11.05
CA PHE A 391 -22.63 22.35 -11.00
C PHE A 391 -23.35 23.43 -10.18
N SER A 392 -24.57 23.14 -9.72
CA SER A 392 -25.31 24.00 -8.78
C SER A 392 -24.67 23.97 -7.38
N ILE A 393 -24.73 25.08 -6.62
CA ILE A 393 -24.03 25.32 -5.34
C ILE A 393 -24.09 24.11 -4.39
N ALA A 394 -23.03 23.30 -4.32
CA ALA A 394 -22.99 22.03 -3.61
C ALA A 394 -22.36 22.22 -2.23
N GLY A 395 -23.09 21.89 -1.14
CA GLY A 395 -22.57 21.99 0.23
C GLY A 395 -22.15 23.40 0.70
N GLY A 396 -22.49 24.46 -0.05
CA GLY A 396 -22.00 25.83 0.19
C GLY A 396 -20.75 26.22 -0.61
N GLY A 397 -20.20 25.29 -1.41
CA GLY A 397 -19.14 25.53 -2.39
C GLY A 397 -19.64 25.52 -3.83
N VAL A 398 -18.69 25.58 -4.77
CA VAL A 398 -18.94 25.61 -6.23
C VAL A 398 -18.19 24.46 -6.90
N VAL A 399 -18.88 23.70 -7.75
CA VAL A 399 -18.25 22.77 -8.69
C VAL A 399 -18.15 23.46 -10.05
N LEU A 400 -16.94 23.66 -10.54
CA LEU A 400 -16.69 24.26 -11.85
C LEU A 400 -16.79 23.18 -12.94
N PRO A 401 -17.48 23.44 -14.07
CA PRO A 401 -17.68 22.45 -15.12
C PRO A 401 -16.39 22.17 -15.92
N PRO A 402 -16.34 21.04 -16.66
CA PRO A 402 -15.28 20.73 -17.62
C PRO A 402 -15.28 21.69 -18.82
N SER A 403 -14.35 21.49 -19.76
CA SER A 403 -14.25 22.28 -20.99
C SER A 403 -13.94 21.39 -22.19
N GLU A 404 -14.12 21.89 -23.41
CA GLU A 404 -13.83 21.14 -24.65
C GLU A 404 -12.37 20.66 -24.76
N ASN A 405 -11.46 21.32 -24.04
CA ASN A 405 -10.03 20.98 -23.98
C ASN A 405 -9.63 20.10 -22.78
N SER A 406 -10.57 19.75 -21.88
CA SER A 406 -10.23 18.87 -20.75
C SER A 406 -10.02 17.43 -21.20
N ARG A 407 -9.10 16.75 -20.51
CA ARG A 407 -8.95 15.29 -20.55
C ARG A 407 -9.25 14.73 -19.18
N MET A 408 -9.66 13.48 -19.13
CA MET A 408 -9.80 12.78 -17.85
C MET A 408 -8.43 12.62 -17.16
N PRO A 409 -8.29 12.92 -15.85
CA PRO A 409 -7.13 12.51 -15.07
C PRO A 409 -7.13 10.99 -14.82
N PRO A 410 -5.98 10.37 -14.51
CA PRO A 410 -5.87 8.94 -14.18
C PRO A 410 -6.94 8.51 -13.16
N SER A 411 -7.93 7.76 -13.63
CA SER A 411 -9.20 7.49 -12.92
C SER A 411 -9.83 6.18 -13.39
N SER A 412 -10.69 5.60 -12.56
CA SER A 412 -11.33 4.30 -12.82
C SER A 412 -12.23 4.30 -14.07
N TRP A 413 -12.55 5.45 -14.65
CA TRP A 413 -13.32 5.59 -15.90
C TRP A 413 -12.59 5.07 -17.16
N HIS A 414 -11.26 5.22 -17.25
CA HIS A 414 -10.50 4.84 -18.46
C HIS A 414 -10.75 3.39 -18.94
N PRO A 415 -10.75 2.34 -18.08
CA PRO A 415 -11.10 0.98 -18.51
C PRO A 415 -12.58 0.81 -18.91
N PHE A 416 -13.52 1.56 -18.33
CA PHE A 416 -14.93 1.53 -18.77
C PHE A 416 -15.06 2.08 -20.19
N PHE A 417 -14.44 3.23 -20.48
CA PHE A 417 -14.43 3.82 -21.81
C PHE A 417 -13.77 2.93 -22.87
N ARG A 418 -12.71 2.19 -22.50
CA ARG A 418 -12.08 1.17 -23.37
C ARG A 418 -13.03 0.02 -23.75
N ILE A 419 -14.06 -0.26 -22.93
CA ILE A 419 -15.08 -1.29 -23.20
C ILE A 419 -16.27 -0.71 -23.98
N ALA A 420 -16.75 0.47 -23.58
CA ALA A 420 -17.84 1.17 -24.26
C ALA A 420 -17.64 2.70 -24.19
N SER A 421 -17.39 3.31 -25.35
CA SER A 421 -17.17 4.76 -25.49
C SER A 421 -18.43 5.62 -25.23
N SER A 422 -19.60 4.99 -25.06
CA SER A 422 -20.83 5.63 -24.58
C SER A 422 -20.88 5.84 -23.06
N ILE A 423 -19.93 5.30 -22.29
CA ILE A 423 -19.87 5.50 -20.84
C ILE A 423 -19.33 6.90 -20.55
N ARG A 424 -20.21 7.74 -20.01
CA ARG A 424 -19.92 9.13 -19.65
C ARG A 424 -19.20 9.16 -18.30
N GLY A 425 -18.18 10.01 -18.16
CA GLY A 425 -17.40 10.12 -16.93
C GLY A 425 -17.24 11.54 -16.43
N ILE A 426 -17.26 11.73 -15.11
CA ILE A 426 -16.84 12.96 -14.44
C ILE A 426 -15.95 12.60 -13.23
N VAL A 427 -14.80 13.26 -13.08
CA VAL A 427 -13.96 13.22 -11.86
C VAL A 427 -14.05 14.56 -11.14
N LEU A 428 -14.41 14.55 -9.86
CA LEU A 428 -14.41 15.73 -8.98
C LEU A 428 -13.10 15.83 -8.20
N ALA A 429 -12.37 16.93 -8.38
CA ALA A 429 -11.05 17.11 -7.77
C ALA A 429 -10.77 18.59 -7.40
N PRO A 430 -9.83 18.88 -6.49
CA PRO A 430 -9.48 20.26 -6.11
C PRO A 430 -8.44 20.92 -7.04
N PHE A 431 -8.08 20.27 -8.14
CA PHE A 431 -7.09 20.73 -9.13
C PHE A 431 -7.72 20.90 -10.53
N GLN A 432 -7.15 21.77 -11.36
CA GLN A 432 -7.65 22.06 -12.72
C GLN A 432 -6.81 21.45 -13.85
N GLU A 433 -5.48 21.54 -13.79
CA GLU A 433 -4.59 21.06 -14.88
C GLU A 433 -3.49 20.11 -14.38
N LYS A 434 -3.08 20.29 -13.12
CA LYS A 434 -1.94 19.64 -12.46
C LYS A 434 -2.29 19.37 -11.02
N TYR A 435 -1.89 18.23 -10.46
CA TYR A 435 -2.10 17.94 -9.06
C TYR A 435 -1.43 19.00 -8.17
N GLU A 436 -2.20 19.63 -7.28
CA GLU A 436 -1.62 20.52 -6.26
C GLU A 436 -0.94 19.74 -5.13
N TYR A 437 -1.25 18.45 -4.97
CA TYR A 437 -0.61 17.58 -3.98
C TYR A 437 0.69 16.99 -4.52
N ARG A 438 1.82 17.38 -3.94
CA ARG A 438 3.18 17.05 -4.42
C ARG A 438 3.78 15.78 -3.83
N ARG A 439 3.01 15.01 -3.08
CA ARG A 439 3.46 13.82 -2.32
C ARG A 439 2.55 12.60 -2.50
N ILE A 440 1.80 12.57 -3.60
CA ILE A 440 1.00 11.42 -4.03
C ILE A 440 1.89 10.18 -4.03
N ASN A 441 1.39 9.06 -3.53
CA ASN A 441 2.08 7.76 -3.60
C ASN A 441 3.45 7.76 -2.88
N SER A 442 3.60 8.63 -1.87
CA SER A 442 4.82 8.76 -1.07
C SER A 442 4.65 8.13 0.32
N MET A 443 5.78 7.78 0.94
CA MET A 443 5.83 7.51 2.39
C MET A 443 5.34 8.72 3.22
N LEU A 444 5.40 9.91 2.61
CA LEU A 444 4.95 11.20 3.12
C LEU A 444 3.51 11.59 2.70
N ASP A 445 2.73 10.68 2.10
CA ASP A 445 1.29 10.86 1.79
C ASP A 445 0.45 10.83 3.10
N ARG A 446 0.64 11.85 3.93
CA ARG A 446 0.11 11.96 5.30
C ARG A 446 -0.60 13.30 5.49
N ALA A 447 -1.79 13.26 6.07
CA ALA A 447 -2.64 14.41 6.33
C ALA A 447 -2.14 15.20 7.57
N GLN A 448 -0.99 15.88 7.44
CA GLN A 448 -0.39 16.75 8.47
C GLN A 448 -1.12 18.11 8.62
N TRP A 449 -2.44 18.11 8.53
CA TRP A 449 -3.26 19.32 8.57
C TRP A 449 -3.21 20.02 9.94
N ASN A 450 -3.04 21.34 9.94
CA ASN A 450 -3.42 22.20 11.06
C ASN A 450 -4.96 22.33 11.17
N SER A 451 -5.45 23.08 12.16
CA SER A 451 -6.90 23.31 12.37
C SER A 451 -7.61 23.87 11.14
N THR A 452 -7.03 24.89 10.50
CA THR A 452 -7.59 25.54 9.29
C THR A 452 -7.62 24.60 8.09
N GLN A 453 -6.50 23.90 7.82
CA GLN A 453 -6.40 22.92 6.73
C GLN A 453 -7.37 21.74 6.93
N ARG A 454 -7.58 21.30 8.18
CA ARG A 454 -8.59 20.28 8.49
C ARG A 454 -10.01 20.78 8.23
N SER A 455 -10.30 22.06 8.50
CA SER A 455 -11.60 22.67 8.18
C SER A 455 -11.81 22.76 6.66
N ILE A 456 -10.77 23.13 5.91
CA ILE A 456 -10.74 23.13 4.44
C ILE A 456 -11.01 21.72 3.88
N ALA A 457 -10.35 20.69 4.41
CA ALA A 457 -10.56 19.30 3.99
C ALA A 457 -11.98 18.79 4.32
N ILE A 458 -12.51 19.12 5.49
CA ILE A 458 -13.90 18.81 5.87
C ILE A 458 -14.88 19.49 4.88
N SER A 459 -14.61 20.73 4.48
CA SER A 459 -15.42 21.47 3.51
C SER A 459 -15.38 20.83 2.12
N GLN A 460 -14.18 20.54 1.56
CA GLN A 460 -14.09 19.90 0.23
C GLN A 460 -14.73 18.51 0.19
N VAL A 461 -14.62 17.74 1.27
CA VAL A 461 -15.33 16.45 1.42
C VAL A 461 -16.85 16.63 1.48
N ALA A 462 -17.35 17.64 2.19
CA ALA A 462 -18.79 17.95 2.21
C ALA A 462 -19.31 18.41 0.84
N ILE A 463 -18.55 19.22 0.10
CA ILE A 463 -18.88 19.67 -1.26
C ILE A 463 -18.92 18.47 -2.23
N ALA A 464 -17.91 17.60 -2.20
CA ALA A 464 -17.86 16.40 -3.04
C ALA A 464 -19.01 15.44 -2.74
N ALA A 465 -19.26 15.14 -1.45
CA ALA A 465 -20.38 14.31 -1.03
C ALA A 465 -21.73 14.93 -1.42
N SER A 466 -21.86 16.26 -1.35
CA SER A 466 -23.06 16.99 -1.80
C SER A 466 -23.32 16.86 -3.30
N ALA A 467 -22.26 16.93 -4.11
CA ALA A 467 -22.37 16.75 -5.56
C ALA A 467 -22.79 15.31 -5.90
N LEU A 468 -22.18 14.29 -5.25
CA LEU A 468 -22.55 12.89 -5.41
C LEU A 468 -24.01 12.61 -5.02
N VAL A 469 -24.48 13.11 -3.87
CA VAL A 469 -25.88 12.90 -3.42
C VAL A 469 -26.89 13.56 -4.36
N ARG A 470 -26.57 14.76 -4.90
CA ARG A 470 -27.43 15.42 -5.89
C ARG A 470 -27.51 14.65 -7.19
N ALA A 471 -26.37 14.25 -7.75
CA ALA A 471 -26.34 13.52 -9.01
C ALA A 471 -26.96 12.11 -8.86
N ALA A 472 -26.82 11.47 -7.70
CA ALA A 472 -27.57 10.25 -7.37
C ALA A 472 -29.09 10.49 -7.35
N GLY A 473 -29.54 11.60 -6.72
CA GLY A 473 -30.96 11.97 -6.64
C GLY A 473 -31.58 12.33 -7.98
N ASP A 474 -30.86 13.13 -8.78
CA ASP A 474 -31.23 13.52 -10.14
C ASP A 474 -31.22 12.29 -11.07
N HIS A 475 -30.23 11.41 -10.94
CA HIS A 475 -30.17 10.18 -11.72
C HIS A 475 -31.41 9.31 -11.53
N VAL A 476 -31.97 9.20 -10.31
CA VAL A 476 -33.20 8.42 -10.06
C VAL A 476 -34.50 9.20 -10.31
N ASP A 477 -34.42 10.38 -10.94
CA ASP A 477 -35.52 11.34 -11.20
C ASP A 477 -36.22 11.86 -9.93
N SER A 478 -35.51 11.92 -8.79
CA SER A 478 -36.06 12.36 -7.51
C SER A 478 -36.11 13.89 -7.40
N MET A 479 -37.21 14.48 -7.90
CA MET A 479 -37.51 15.90 -7.70
C MET A 479 -37.48 16.32 -6.22
N GLU A 480 -37.79 15.43 -5.27
CA GLU A 480 -37.68 15.73 -3.85
C GLU A 480 -36.21 15.93 -3.42
N VAL A 481 -35.29 15.04 -3.80
CA VAL A 481 -33.86 15.20 -3.48
C VAL A 481 -33.23 16.40 -4.20
N VAL A 482 -33.64 16.66 -5.44
CA VAL A 482 -33.09 17.76 -6.27
C VAL A 482 -33.61 19.13 -5.84
N SER A 483 -34.90 19.26 -5.49
CA SER A 483 -35.50 20.55 -5.10
C SER A 483 -35.38 20.88 -3.61
N ASN A 484 -35.31 19.87 -2.72
CA ASN A 484 -35.31 20.09 -1.28
C ASN A 484 -33.95 20.61 -0.79
N ARG A 485 -33.85 21.94 -0.71
CA ARG A 485 -32.69 22.69 -0.21
C ARG A 485 -32.26 22.34 1.22
N HIS A 486 -33.00 21.50 1.96
CA HIS A 486 -32.64 21.08 3.32
C HIS A 486 -31.86 19.75 3.38
N LEU A 487 -31.98 18.86 2.39
CA LEU A 487 -31.27 17.56 2.42
C LEU A 487 -29.75 17.72 2.24
N VAL A 488 -29.33 18.60 1.34
CA VAL A 488 -27.91 18.74 0.95
C VAL A 488 -27.05 19.49 2.00
N PRO A 489 -27.53 20.55 2.68
CA PRO A 489 -26.76 21.19 3.77
C PRO A 489 -26.58 20.32 5.03
N LEU A 490 -27.35 19.23 5.17
CA LEU A 490 -27.24 18.29 6.29
C LEU A 490 -26.13 17.24 6.10
N ILE A 491 -25.38 17.28 4.99
CA ILE A 491 -24.25 16.39 4.73
C ILE A 491 -23.07 16.80 5.62
N HIS A 492 -23.10 16.33 6.86
CA HIS A 492 -21.98 16.36 7.78
C HIS A 492 -21.09 15.13 7.55
N PRO A 493 -19.88 15.26 6.97
CA PRO A 493 -18.83 14.23 7.09
C PRO A 493 -18.20 14.21 8.51
N ILE A 494 -18.74 15.00 9.44
CA ILE A 494 -18.32 15.16 10.84
C ILE A 494 -18.34 13.85 11.67
N PRO A 495 -19.16 12.79 11.44
CA PRO A 495 -18.97 11.53 12.15
C PRO A 495 -17.78 10.74 11.57
N PHE A 496 -17.60 10.75 10.25
CA PHE A 496 -16.53 9.99 9.59
C PHE A 496 -15.13 10.52 9.89
N PHE A 497 -14.88 11.84 9.87
CA PHE A 497 -13.54 12.37 10.14
C PHE A 497 -12.95 11.98 11.52
N PRO A 498 -13.70 12.02 12.64
CA PRO A 498 -13.29 11.47 13.93
C PRO A 498 -13.17 9.94 13.95
N ILE A 499 -14.04 9.20 13.25
CA ILE A 499 -13.95 7.73 13.14
C ILE A 499 -12.66 7.35 12.39
N PHE A 500 -12.43 7.87 11.18
CA PHE A 500 -11.19 7.69 10.44
C PHE A 500 -9.97 8.18 11.21
N LYS A 501 -10.03 9.32 11.92
CA LYS A 501 -8.93 9.76 12.79
C LYS A 501 -8.68 8.80 13.96
N ARG A 502 -9.70 8.15 14.52
CA ARG A 502 -9.57 7.10 15.54
C ARG A 502 -8.97 5.83 14.97
N ILE A 503 -9.47 5.35 13.81
CA ILE A 503 -8.92 4.20 13.09
C ILE A 503 -7.44 4.42 12.74
N LEU A 504 -7.10 5.56 12.13
CA LEU A 504 -5.72 5.98 11.85
C LEU A 504 -4.88 6.11 13.13
N PHE A 505 -5.45 6.55 14.26
CA PHE A 505 -4.73 6.60 15.54
C PHE A 505 -4.46 5.21 16.13
N ILE A 506 -5.43 4.29 16.04
CA ILE A 506 -5.28 2.88 16.43
C ILE A 506 -4.18 2.23 15.58
N MET A 507 -4.25 2.35 14.26
CA MET A 507 -3.24 1.85 13.31
C MET A 507 -1.85 2.53 13.43
N ARG A 508 -1.76 3.67 14.13
CA ARG A 508 -0.49 4.34 14.44
C ARG A 508 0.11 3.93 15.80
N SER A 509 -0.64 3.28 16.69
CA SER A 509 -0.21 2.99 18.06
C SER A 509 0.42 1.61 18.22
N LYS A 510 1.75 1.50 18.04
CA LYS A 510 2.49 0.24 18.31
C LYS A 510 2.69 -0.09 19.80
N ARG A 511 2.05 0.64 20.73
CA ARG A 511 1.85 0.14 22.11
C ARG A 511 0.83 -0.99 22.05
N ALA A 512 1.25 -2.18 22.48
CA ALA A 512 0.39 -3.35 22.61
C ALA A 512 -0.96 -3.01 23.28
N MET A 513 -2.03 -3.69 22.87
CA MET A 513 -3.32 -3.62 23.56
C MET A 513 -3.15 -4.14 24.99
N GLY A 514 -2.88 -3.24 25.95
CA GLY A 514 -3.01 -3.60 27.36
C GLY A 514 -4.43 -4.08 27.62
N SER A 515 -4.61 -5.12 28.43
CA SER A 515 -5.91 -5.81 28.56
C SER A 515 -7.08 -4.88 28.94
N ARG A 516 -6.81 -3.77 29.66
CA ARG A 516 -7.79 -2.72 29.98
C ARG A 516 -8.25 -1.86 28.79
N THR A 517 -7.47 -1.81 27.72
CA THR A 517 -7.85 -1.20 26.43
C THR A 517 -8.54 -2.22 25.54
N MET A 518 -8.08 -3.48 25.58
CA MET A 518 -8.69 -4.64 24.90
C MET A 518 -10.16 -4.81 25.32
N ALA A 519 -10.45 -4.70 26.62
CA ALA A 519 -11.79 -4.66 27.21
C ALA A 519 -12.65 -3.43 26.84
N LYS A 520 -12.20 -2.59 25.89
CA LYS A 520 -13.01 -1.53 25.27
C LYS A 520 -13.07 -1.64 23.73
N TYR A 521 -12.51 -2.71 23.17
CA TYR A 521 -12.54 -3.09 21.76
C TYR A 521 -12.99 -4.57 21.59
N GLU A 522 -13.83 -5.08 22.49
CA GLU A 522 -14.53 -6.38 22.35
C GLU A 522 -15.33 -6.49 21.02
N ILE A 523 -15.61 -5.33 20.42
CA ILE A 523 -16.14 -5.05 19.07
C ILE A 523 -15.66 -5.98 17.95
N LEU A 524 -14.44 -6.53 18.02
CA LEU A 524 -13.93 -7.49 17.02
C LEU A 524 -13.72 -8.91 17.58
N ASN A 525 -13.28 -9.03 18.84
CA ASN A 525 -12.94 -10.32 19.46
C ASN A 525 -14.14 -11.26 19.63
N GLN A 526 -15.37 -10.75 19.52
CA GLN A 526 -16.60 -11.55 19.62
C GLN A 526 -17.04 -12.16 18.27
N TYR A 527 -16.46 -11.77 17.13
CA TYR A 527 -16.87 -12.27 15.80
C TYR A 527 -16.18 -13.59 15.39
N TYR A 528 -14.98 -13.85 15.94
CA TYR A 528 -14.12 -15.01 15.70
C TYR A 528 -13.69 -15.67 17.03
N LYS A 529 -14.62 -16.34 17.72
CA LYS A 529 -14.30 -17.01 19.00
C LYS A 529 -13.50 -18.31 18.84
N ASP A 530 -13.71 -19.04 17.75
CA ASP A 530 -13.04 -20.32 17.51
C ASP A 530 -11.64 -20.18 16.85
N GLU A 531 -11.25 -18.94 16.51
CA GLU A 531 -9.96 -18.60 15.88
C GLU A 531 -9.15 -17.55 16.68
N GLU A 532 -9.26 -17.57 18.01
CA GLU A 532 -8.52 -16.67 18.92
C GLU A 532 -6.99 -16.70 18.66
N GLN A 533 -6.46 -17.87 18.31
CA GLN A 533 -5.07 -18.07 17.91
C GLN A 533 -4.69 -17.29 16.64
N ILE A 534 -5.60 -17.22 15.66
CA ILE A 534 -5.34 -16.58 14.35
C ILE A 534 -5.57 -15.07 14.43
N PHE A 535 -6.58 -14.60 15.17
CA PHE A 535 -6.84 -13.16 15.29
C PHE A 535 -5.74 -12.40 16.07
N ILE A 536 -5.16 -13.02 17.12
CA ILE A 536 -4.01 -12.47 17.83
C ILE A 536 -2.76 -12.49 16.94
N THR A 537 -2.56 -13.55 16.14
CA THR A 537 -1.49 -13.62 15.14
C THR A 537 -1.65 -12.55 14.06
N PHE A 538 -2.85 -12.34 13.52
CA PHE A 538 -3.20 -11.24 12.60
C PHE A 538 -2.74 -9.88 13.16
N LEU A 539 -3.19 -9.54 14.38
CA LEU A 539 -2.79 -8.29 15.05
C LEU A 539 -1.28 -8.19 15.32
N GLY A 540 -0.56 -9.31 15.41
CA GLY A 540 0.91 -9.37 15.50
C GLY A 540 1.63 -9.07 14.17
N PHE A 541 1.06 -9.47 13.03
CA PHE A 541 1.63 -9.19 11.70
C PHE A 541 1.50 -7.72 11.27
N TYR A 542 0.49 -6.98 11.75
CA TYR A 542 0.16 -5.65 11.22
C TYR A 542 1.05 -4.50 11.73
N ALA A 543 2.13 -4.23 10.99
CA ALA A 543 2.89 -2.99 11.07
C ALA A 543 2.72 -2.05 9.86
N GLY A 544 2.16 -2.54 8.76
CA GLY A 544 1.94 -1.77 7.51
C GLY A 544 0.84 -0.71 7.65
N LYS A 545 1.18 0.55 7.34
CA LYS A 545 0.26 1.70 7.36
C LYS A 545 -0.05 2.09 5.92
N SER A 546 -0.68 1.21 5.15
CA SER A 546 -0.77 1.34 3.69
C SER A 546 -2.18 1.17 3.16
N THR A 547 -2.51 1.91 2.09
CA THR A 547 -3.64 1.60 1.17
C THR A 547 -3.15 0.80 -0.05
N TYR A 548 -2.09 0.01 0.13
CA TYR A 548 -1.48 -0.86 -0.88
C TYR A 548 -2.17 -2.22 -1.01
N VAL A 549 -2.18 -2.73 -2.24
CA VAL A 549 -2.71 -4.02 -2.65
C VAL A 549 -1.60 -5.06 -2.68
N SER A 550 -1.47 -5.81 -1.58
CA SER A 550 -0.43 -6.83 -1.38
C SER A 550 -0.82 -8.21 -1.89
N ALA A 551 0.12 -9.15 -1.79
CA ALA A 551 -0.17 -10.57 -1.77
C ALA A 551 -1.18 -10.93 -0.65
N GLY A 552 -2.32 -11.51 -1.03
CA GLY A 552 -3.34 -12.03 -0.11
C GLY A 552 -4.24 -10.98 0.58
N TYR A 553 -5.14 -11.46 1.45
CA TYR A 553 -6.15 -10.66 2.16
C TYR A 553 -5.58 -9.90 3.38
N ARG A 554 -4.42 -9.24 3.22
CA ARG A 554 -3.62 -8.72 4.35
C ARG A 554 -3.86 -7.24 4.72
N ASN A 555 -4.60 -6.47 3.93
CA ASN A 555 -4.77 -5.02 4.20
C ASN A 555 -5.99 -4.72 5.10
N PRO A 556 -5.82 -4.18 6.33
CA PRO A 556 -6.93 -3.88 7.24
C PRO A 556 -7.81 -2.69 6.80
N VAL A 557 -7.35 -1.83 5.88
CA VAL A 557 -8.17 -0.71 5.38
C VAL A 557 -9.41 -1.21 4.64
N ARG A 558 -9.30 -2.35 3.94
CA ARG A 558 -10.42 -3.03 3.26
C ARG A 558 -11.56 -3.30 4.23
N PHE A 559 -11.25 -4.00 5.32
CA PHE A 559 -12.20 -4.32 6.39
C PHE A 559 -12.83 -3.06 7.02
N PHE A 560 -12.05 -2.00 7.27
CA PHE A 560 -12.61 -0.76 7.80
C PHE A 560 -13.56 -0.06 6.81
N VAL A 561 -13.33 -0.14 5.51
CA VAL A 561 -14.21 0.46 4.50
C VAL A 561 -15.46 -0.40 4.26
N GLU A 562 -15.35 -1.72 4.32
CA GLU A 562 -16.46 -2.67 4.33
C GLU A 562 -17.41 -2.41 5.51
N TRP A 563 -16.86 -2.43 6.74
CA TRP A 563 -17.58 -2.14 7.99
C TRP A 563 -18.26 -0.76 7.97
N LEU A 564 -17.60 0.25 7.41
CA LEU A 564 -18.15 1.60 7.27
C LEU A 564 -19.15 1.75 6.12
N ALA A 565 -19.05 0.96 5.04
CA ALA A 565 -20.04 0.90 3.99
C ALA A 565 -21.34 0.26 4.51
N ILE A 566 -21.24 -0.86 5.22
CA ILE A 566 -22.37 -1.52 5.89
C ILE A 566 -23.02 -0.57 6.91
N TYR A 567 -22.22 0.18 7.68
CA TYR A 567 -22.75 1.23 8.55
C TYR A 567 -23.37 2.43 7.78
N ALA A 568 -22.85 2.75 6.60
CA ALA A 568 -23.35 3.85 5.78
C ALA A 568 -24.75 3.52 5.24
N THR A 569 -24.88 2.38 4.57
CA THR A 569 -26.05 2.04 3.75
C THR A 569 -27.01 1.06 4.43
N GLY A 570 -26.54 0.29 5.40
CA GLY A 570 -27.34 -0.69 6.12
C GLY A 570 -28.28 -0.06 7.15
N SER A 571 -29.38 -0.77 7.43
CA SER A 571 -30.39 -0.39 8.42
C SER A 571 -30.55 -1.46 9.50
N THR A 572 -30.84 -1.01 10.72
CA THR A 572 -31.15 -1.85 11.89
C THR A 572 -32.65 -1.86 12.25
N SER A 573 -33.51 -1.18 11.49
CA SER A 573 -34.93 -1.06 11.83
C SER A 573 -35.67 -2.41 11.80
N TYR A 574 -35.46 -3.17 10.72
CA TYR A 574 -36.04 -4.50 10.47
C TYR A 574 -35.45 -5.64 11.33
N THR A 575 -34.37 -5.35 12.06
CA THR A 575 -33.56 -6.30 12.82
C THR A 575 -33.40 -5.87 14.28
N SER A 576 -34.18 -4.90 14.73
CA SER A 576 -34.14 -4.32 16.08
C SER A 576 -34.51 -5.31 17.21
N ASN A 577 -35.05 -6.47 16.86
CA ASN A 577 -35.31 -7.61 17.72
C ASN A 577 -34.13 -8.59 17.85
N VAL A 578 -33.15 -8.55 16.93
CA VAL A 578 -31.97 -9.44 16.88
C VAL A 578 -30.93 -8.98 17.89
N LYS A 579 -30.41 -9.91 18.72
CA LYS A 579 -29.53 -9.58 19.87
C LYS A 579 -28.24 -10.38 19.94
N ASP A 580 -28.01 -11.22 18.95
CA ASP A 580 -26.90 -12.17 18.87
C ASP A 580 -26.50 -12.40 17.42
N LYS A 581 -25.26 -12.88 17.22
CA LYS A 581 -24.71 -13.13 15.89
C LYS A 581 -25.48 -14.23 15.15
N ASN A 582 -25.73 -15.37 15.79
CA ASN A 582 -26.35 -16.53 15.15
C ASN A 582 -27.70 -16.17 14.52
N THR A 583 -28.59 -15.49 15.26
CA THR A 583 -29.89 -15.03 14.75
C THR A 583 -29.76 -13.98 13.63
N CYS A 584 -28.63 -13.28 13.52
CA CYS A 584 -28.34 -12.38 12.39
C CYS A 584 -27.86 -13.15 11.15
N ASP A 585 -26.96 -14.11 11.35
CA ASP A 585 -26.40 -14.95 10.30
C ASP A 585 -27.51 -15.86 9.70
N ASP A 586 -28.39 -16.42 10.52
CA ASP A 586 -29.57 -17.20 10.12
C ASP A 586 -30.52 -16.40 9.21
N LEU A 587 -30.67 -15.08 9.44
CA LEU A 587 -31.50 -14.21 8.58
C LEU A 587 -30.90 -14.01 7.18
N GLY A 588 -29.60 -14.23 7.00
CA GLY A 588 -28.94 -14.17 5.70
C GLY A 588 -29.10 -15.44 4.85
N GLY A 589 -29.36 -16.60 5.47
CA GLY A 589 -29.25 -17.91 4.81
C GLY A 589 -30.11 -18.12 3.56
N ASP A 590 -31.31 -17.53 3.52
CA ASP A 590 -32.27 -17.64 2.41
C ASP A 590 -32.40 -16.33 1.58
N GLN A 591 -31.48 -15.36 1.73
CA GLN A 591 -31.64 -14.00 1.17
C GLN A 591 -30.76 -13.71 -0.06
N ASN A 592 -31.41 -13.50 -1.21
CA ASN A 592 -30.76 -13.16 -2.49
C ASN A 592 -30.69 -11.64 -2.78
N VAL A 593 -30.89 -10.78 -1.77
CA VAL A 593 -31.06 -9.31 -1.94
C VAL A 593 -30.38 -8.48 -0.86
N TYR A 594 -30.22 -9.05 0.34
CA TYR A 594 -29.73 -8.35 1.51
C TYR A 594 -28.70 -9.21 2.25
N VAL A 595 -27.54 -8.64 2.51
CA VAL A 595 -26.54 -9.20 3.42
C VAL A 595 -26.87 -8.75 4.84
N TYR A 596 -26.94 -9.70 5.75
CA TYR A 596 -27.14 -9.47 7.18
C TYR A 596 -25.79 -9.60 7.89
N THR A 597 -25.39 -8.58 8.66
CA THR A 597 -24.06 -8.53 9.29
C THR A 597 -24.15 -8.10 10.74
N TRP A 598 -23.67 -8.95 11.66
CA TRP A 598 -23.61 -8.64 13.09
C TRP A 598 -22.35 -7.82 13.43
N GLN A 599 -22.47 -6.49 13.42
CA GLN A 599 -21.34 -5.59 13.64
C GLN A 599 -21.62 -4.50 14.68
N ALA A 600 -20.55 -3.97 15.29
CA ALA A 600 -20.65 -2.82 16.17
C ALA A 600 -20.95 -1.52 15.39
N ASP A 601 -21.76 -0.65 15.99
CA ASP A 601 -21.96 0.73 15.53
C ASP A 601 -20.68 1.57 15.75
N PRO A 602 -20.14 2.26 14.72
CA PRO A 602 -18.92 3.06 14.83
C PRO A 602 -18.96 4.25 15.81
N GLN A 603 -20.14 4.68 16.26
CA GLN A 603 -20.31 5.79 17.22
C GLN A 603 -20.51 5.29 18.65
N THR A 604 -21.38 4.30 18.86
CA THR A 604 -21.76 3.80 20.19
C THR A 604 -20.91 2.63 20.67
N GLY A 605 -20.37 1.82 19.74
CA GLY A 605 -19.68 0.56 20.03
C GLY A 605 -20.59 -0.61 20.41
N ALA A 606 -21.92 -0.43 20.42
CA ALA A 606 -22.86 -1.53 20.63
C ALA A 606 -23.05 -2.34 19.34
N PHE A 607 -23.20 -3.66 19.46
CA PHE A 607 -23.49 -4.54 18.32
C PHE A 607 -24.96 -4.49 17.90
N TYR A 608 -25.18 -4.52 16.59
CA TYR A 608 -26.48 -4.68 15.96
C TYR A 608 -26.36 -5.58 14.72
N CYS A 609 -27.47 -6.22 14.36
CA CYS A 609 -27.60 -6.87 13.05
C CYS A 609 -27.95 -5.81 12.00
N TYR A 610 -27.02 -5.47 11.11
CA TYR A 610 -27.29 -4.54 10.00
C TYR A 610 -27.79 -5.32 8.79
N ARG A 611 -28.98 -4.97 8.27
CA ARG A 611 -29.43 -5.41 6.95
C ARG A 611 -28.90 -4.42 5.92
N SER A 612 -28.03 -4.86 5.02
CA SER A 612 -27.40 -4.01 4.00
C SER A 612 -27.48 -4.63 2.60
N SER A 613 -27.09 -3.85 1.60
CA SER A 613 -26.92 -4.26 0.20
C SER A 613 -25.45 -4.15 -0.21
N VAL A 614 -24.53 -4.47 0.72
CA VAL A 614 -23.08 -4.38 0.52
C VAL A 614 -22.52 -5.76 0.17
N ASP A 615 -21.98 -5.90 -1.03
CA ASP A 615 -21.31 -7.11 -1.51
C ASP A 615 -19.79 -6.88 -1.58
N VAL A 616 -19.02 -7.94 -1.34
CA VAL A 616 -17.55 -7.93 -1.38
C VAL A 616 -17.04 -8.94 -2.41
N TYR A 617 -16.18 -8.50 -3.32
CA TYR A 617 -15.64 -9.31 -4.41
C TYR A 617 -14.11 -9.31 -4.37
N GLN A 618 -13.50 -10.50 -4.40
CA GLN A 618 -12.05 -10.63 -4.58
C GLN A 618 -11.65 -10.25 -6.02
N VAL A 619 -10.51 -9.57 -6.18
CA VAL A 619 -10.14 -8.90 -7.43
C VAL A 619 -8.70 -9.25 -7.88
N ASN A 620 -8.56 -10.12 -8.89
CA ASN A 620 -7.29 -10.61 -9.44
C ASN A 620 -7.12 -10.21 -10.92
N SER A 621 -5.89 -10.23 -11.47
CA SER A 621 -5.69 -9.86 -12.89
C SER A 621 -6.08 -10.98 -13.88
N PRO A 622 -6.79 -10.67 -14.98
CA PRO A 622 -7.14 -11.66 -16.00
C PRO A 622 -5.93 -12.25 -16.72
N ALA A 623 -4.83 -11.49 -16.80
CA ALA A 623 -3.54 -11.93 -17.34
C ALA A 623 -2.92 -13.11 -16.58
N GLN A 624 -3.46 -13.45 -15.40
CA GLN A 624 -2.97 -14.51 -14.53
C GLN A 624 -3.89 -15.74 -14.55
N SER A 625 -5.15 -15.58 -14.96
CA SER A 625 -6.16 -16.64 -15.03
C SER A 625 -6.34 -17.20 -16.45
N LEU A 626 -6.09 -16.40 -17.50
CA LEU A 626 -6.07 -16.85 -18.89
C LEU A 626 -4.84 -17.72 -19.16
N SER A 627 -5.04 -18.94 -19.67
CA SER A 627 -3.99 -19.97 -19.85
C SER A 627 -2.87 -19.56 -20.80
N ASP A 628 -3.22 -18.78 -21.82
CA ASP A 628 -2.38 -18.44 -22.98
C ASP A 628 -2.29 -16.91 -23.19
N TYR A 629 -2.32 -16.14 -22.10
CA TYR A 629 -2.12 -14.69 -22.17
C TYR A 629 -0.67 -14.34 -22.53
N ASP A 630 -0.49 -13.55 -23.59
CA ASP A 630 0.78 -12.95 -23.94
C ASP A 630 1.15 -11.86 -22.92
N PHE A 631 2.13 -12.14 -22.06
CA PHE A 631 2.63 -11.20 -21.05
C PHE A 631 3.33 -9.96 -21.61
N THR A 632 3.60 -9.88 -22.92
CA THR A 632 4.02 -8.64 -23.59
C THR A 632 2.84 -7.72 -23.94
N ASN A 633 1.62 -8.28 -24.02
CA ASN A 633 0.41 -7.51 -24.27
C ASN A 633 0.06 -6.62 -23.06
N ARG A 634 -0.35 -5.38 -23.35
CA ARG A 634 -0.73 -4.34 -22.39
C ARG A 634 -2.24 -4.26 -22.14
N THR A 635 -3.06 -5.13 -22.76
CA THR A 635 -4.52 -5.17 -22.53
C THR A 635 -4.89 -5.39 -21.07
N PHE A 636 -4.20 -6.28 -20.36
CA PHE A 636 -4.41 -6.54 -18.93
C PHE A 636 -3.12 -6.31 -18.13
N SER A 637 -3.26 -5.75 -16.93
CA SER A 637 -2.10 -5.39 -16.10
C SER A 637 -1.48 -6.63 -15.44
N THR A 638 -0.15 -6.74 -15.45
CA THR A 638 0.56 -8.01 -15.20
C THR A 638 1.28 -8.07 -13.83
N TRP A 639 0.97 -7.19 -12.88
CA TRP A 639 1.75 -7.10 -11.63
C TRP A 639 1.60 -8.30 -10.70
N THR A 640 2.72 -8.75 -10.14
CA THR A 640 2.82 -9.82 -9.13
C THR A 640 3.89 -9.51 -8.09
N GLU A 641 3.72 -10.04 -6.89
CA GLU A 641 4.65 -9.93 -5.76
C GLU A 641 5.53 -11.18 -5.69
N SER A 642 6.79 -11.03 -5.27
CA SER A 642 7.58 -12.18 -4.83
C SER A 642 7.11 -12.60 -3.45
N LEU A 643 6.98 -13.90 -3.19
CA LEU A 643 7.07 -14.35 -1.80
C LEU A 643 8.48 -14.04 -1.27
N TYR A 644 8.58 -13.70 0.01
CA TYR A 644 9.83 -13.28 0.62
C TYR A 644 9.96 -13.73 2.08
N SER A 645 11.20 -13.83 2.55
CA SER A 645 11.53 -13.88 3.98
C SER A 645 12.33 -12.64 4.38
N ILE A 646 12.12 -12.18 5.62
CA ILE A 646 12.71 -10.95 6.15
C ILE A 646 13.76 -11.31 7.20
N GLU A 647 14.97 -10.77 7.06
CA GLU A 647 16.00 -10.77 8.10
C GLU A 647 15.87 -9.51 8.98
N ASN A 648 16.08 -9.67 10.29
CA ASN A 648 16.15 -8.54 11.21
C ASN A 648 17.37 -7.65 10.91
N LEU A 649 17.27 -6.36 11.24
CA LEU A 649 18.39 -5.43 11.12
C LEU A 649 19.37 -5.69 12.25
N GLN A 650 20.52 -6.25 11.92
CA GLN A 650 21.62 -6.48 12.86
C GLN A 650 22.63 -5.33 12.77
N LEU A 651 22.88 -4.66 13.89
CA LEU A 651 24.01 -3.72 14.04
C LEU A 651 25.15 -4.43 14.75
N TYR A 652 26.38 -4.27 14.23
CA TYR A 652 27.58 -4.92 14.75
C TYR A 652 28.83 -4.07 14.47
N LEU A 653 29.96 -4.47 15.05
CA LEU A 653 31.25 -3.85 14.77
C LEU A 653 32.05 -4.66 13.74
N VAL A 654 32.67 -3.95 12.80
CA VAL A 654 33.61 -4.50 11.81
C VAL A 654 35.03 -4.08 12.20
N GLU A 655 35.95 -5.02 12.15
CA GLU A 655 37.39 -4.81 12.36
C GLU A 655 38.15 -4.77 11.02
N ARG A 656 39.41 -4.36 11.00
CA ARG A 656 40.20 -4.28 9.77
C ARG A 656 40.47 -5.68 9.19
N GLU A 657 40.22 -5.87 7.89
CA GLU A 657 40.45 -7.15 7.16
C GLU A 657 41.84 -7.77 7.43
N SER A 658 42.88 -6.95 7.59
CA SER A 658 44.24 -7.44 7.91
C SER A 658 44.31 -8.15 9.27
N PHE A 659 43.50 -7.78 10.25
CA PHE A 659 43.43 -8.44 11.55
C PHE A 659 42.77 -9.82 11.43
N GLU A 660 41.66 -9.92 10.69
CA GLU A 660 41.01 -11.20 10.39
C GLU A 660 41.97 -12.17 9.68
N ILE A 661 42.72 -11.67 8.68
CA ILE A 661 43.73 -12.42 7.95
C ILE A 661 44.86 -12.89 8.88
N ILE A 662 45.37 -12.03 9.78
CA ILE A 662 46.39 -12.40 10.77
C ILE A 662 45.88 -13.48 11.73
N MET A 663 44.64 -13.35 12.22
CA MET A 663 44.03 -14.33 13.12
C MET A 663 43.80 -15.68 12.42
N LEU A 664 43.40 -15.68 11.15
CA LEU A 664 43.27 -16.89 10.33
C LEU A 664 44.63 -17.59 10.14
N PHE A 665 45.69 -16.85 9.77
CA PHE A 665 47.03 -17.42 9.64
C PHE A 665 47.57 -17.95 10.97
N LEU A 666 47.32 -17.26 12.09
CA LEU A 666 47.72 -17.71 13.42
C LEU A 666 46.99 -19.02 13.80
N GLY A 667 45.69 -19.12 13.55
CA GLY A 667 44.89 -20.33 13.77
C GLY A 667 45.40 -21.53 12.94
N ILE A 668 45.67 -21.32 11.66
CA ILE A 668 46.26 -22.34 10.77
C ILE A 668 47.63 -22.78 11.28
N LEU A 669 48.50 -21.84 11.65
CA LEU A 669 49.85 -22.14 12.16
C LEU A 669 49.80 -22.95 13.46
N LEU A 670 48.97 -22.56 14.42
CA LEU A 670 48.78 -23.28 15.69
C LEU A 670 48.19 -24.68 15.47
N SER A 671 47.24 -24.83 14.52
CA SER A 671 46.68 -26.12 14.14
C SER A 671 47.76 -27.06 13.56
N LEU A 672 48.58 -26.58 12.62
CA LEU A 672 49.69 -27.34 12.04
C LEU A 672 50.74 -27.73 13.10
N ILE A 673 51.10 -26.83 14.01
CA ILE A 673 52.01 -27.13 15.12
C ILE A 673 51.42 -28.21 16.03
N SER A 674 50.12 -28.13 16.36
CA SER A 674 49.42 -29.14 17.16
C SER A 674 49.47 -30.53 16.52
N PHE A 675 49.17 -30.64 15.21
CA PHE A 675 49.29 -31.91 14.49
C PHE A 675 50.73 -32.45 14.45
N LEU A 676 51.75 -31.58 14.32
CA LEU A 676 53.16 -31.99 14.34
C LEU A 676 53.63 -32.46 15.72
N VAL A 677 53.10 -31.88 16.80
CA VAL A 677 53.37 -32.34 18.19
C VAL A 677 52.65 -33.65 18.48
N TYR A 678 51.36 -33.74 18.16
CA TYR A 678 50.54 -34.95 18.39
C TYR A 678 51.05 -36.17 17.60
N SER A 679 51.40 -36.00 16.32
CA SER A 679 51.97 -37.08 15.49
C SER A 679 53.35 -37.55 16.00
N ARG A 680 54.20 -36.64 16.50
CA ARG A 680 55.44 -37.02 17.19
C ARG A 680 55.20 -37.74 18.52
N SER A 681 54.13 -37.41 19.23
CA SER A 681 53.74 -38.08 20.48
C SER A 681 52.99 -39.40 20.28
N LEU A 682 52.67 -39.77 19.03
CA LEU A 682 52.13 -41.09 18.62
C LEU A 682 53.19 -41.99 17.96
N HIS A 683 54.39 -41.45 17.72
CA HIS A 683 55.57 -42.18 17.23
C HIS A 683 56.59 -42.48 18.34
N ARG A 684 56.29 -42.07 19.58
CA ARG A 684 56.95 -42.50 20.82
C ARG A 684 55.99 -43.40 21.60
#